data_AF-H2ATC1-F1
#
_entry.id   AF-H2ATC1-F1
#
_cell.length_a   1.000
_cell.length_b   1.000
_cell.length_c   1.000
_cell.angle_alpha   90.00
_cell.angle_beta   90.00
_cell.angle_gamma   90.00
#
_symmetry.space_group_name_H-M   'P 1'
#
loop_
_entity.id
_entity.type
_entity.pdbx_description
1 polymer ?
#
loop_
_entity_poly.entity_id
_entity_poly.type
_entity_poly.pdbx_seq_one_letter_code
_entity_poly.pdbx_strand_id
1 'polypeptide(L)'
;MVEPTVDPGSSESSLSDLHSSRSSSTSVHSFEPESLADLRTYNSRVEDRSNVYPQVETEMLGRIMTSSNVAYQENSDNNLRRKSIIAPTTSAGSSASTAQSDKNYLQSILSSTFGNGAIQEEQGLSRRPSDARSELSIVRTITNKLIPLEAKQTNFFSKRIKDERKWVILQFLGTNLILICVILVIFNLFWGVVYNTNYYFHKVNHLVVIQDDSLSNDSPVASMTAILPSLIQALPGNWHVYNTTEFQEKFHVTTTQEINAKVTGLIYHEDFFVSLNVFPNVTRSLYNSLTSSSSNIFQPSAFFEVTYETGRDPTNLKNWILPVMEELEMVYQQYYTSTYFPQFIDNITTAPLTATQLNMTRITSAGEFAFTYVDYRQFYSRTLLCTTQFGPIYTLLLTVFQFMIFGPVHAEMAKVLKPRHTIIYRYAITSLTCFILSLFVCTVSAIYQVDFTLAFGKAGFVIYWMSNWLFMMAAAGTNENVLSIIFLLKPQFAGIWIFSFIVINLAPTIFSLALSNNFYRYGYMMPLHNAVDIFRVIFLNTSRVKMGRNYGVLAAWVVINMALCPFVIRFVAKTAQKRALAAMESTDSSPTKDSVESVDTGSNISTTTDASPNRSASIYSATSLSTSTSCSDRSTSDVRSQSYQSP
;
A
#
# COMPACT_ATOMS: atom_id res chain seq x y z
N MET A 1 33.68 -12.29 68.20
CA MET A 1 33.74 -13.69 68.67
C MET A 1 33.04 -14.50 67.60
N VAL A 2 33.74 -15.14 66.65
CA VAL A 2 34.74 -16.22 66.83
C VAL A 2 34.07 -17.43 67.48
N GLU A 3 33.57 -18.35 66.63
CA GLU A 3 34.08 -19.72 66.38
C GLU A 3 34.82 -20.46 67.53
N PRO A 4 34.94 -21.83 67.53
CA PRO A 4 35.31 -22.61 66.33
C PRO A 4 34.87 -24.10 66.18
N THR A 5 34.96 -24.62 64.94
CA THR A 5 35.50 -25.95 64.52
C THR A 5 34.88 -27.28 65.04
N VAL A 6 34.93 -28.48 64.41
CA VAL A 6 35.39 -29.10 63.12
C VAL A 6 34.83 -30.56 63.16
N ASP A 7 34.48 -31.34 62.13
CA ASP A 7 35.22 -31.80 60.92
C ASP A 7 34.26 -32.57 59.95
N PRO A 8 34.49 -32.58 58.62
CA PRO A 8 34.01 -33.69 57.77
C PRO A 8 34.96 -34.12 56.61
N GLY A 9 34.92 -35.40 56.23
CA GLY A 9 35.45 -35.95 54.96
C GLY A 9 34.57 -37.12 54.47
N SER A 10 34.68 -37.68 53.25
CA SER A 10 35.58 -37.46 52.09
C SER A 10 35.06 -38.28 50.87
N SER A 11 35.42 -38.07 49.58
CA SER A 11 35.92 -36.89 48.85
C SER A 11 35.96 -37.13 47.31
N GLU A 12 35.02 -36.57 46.53
CA GLU A 12 35.08 -36.39 45.06
C GLU A 12 34.42 -35.04 44.72
N SER A 13 34.93 -34.16 43.83
CA SER A 13 36.29 -33.96 43.29
C SER A 13 36.43 -32.46 42.93
N SER A 14 37.61 -31.85 43.14
CA SER A 14 37.74 -30.38 43.27
C SER A 14 38.43 -29.64 42.09
N LEU A 15 38.07 -28.36 41.94
CA LEU A 15 38.67 -27.34 41.07
C LEU A 15 39.90 -26.64 41.71
N SER A 16 40.85 -26.20 40.86
CA SER A 16 41.85 -25.11 41.07
C SER A 16 42.78 -25.04 39.84
N ASP A 17 43.30 -23.92 39.30
CA ASP A 17 43.08 -22.48 39.53
C ASP A 17 43.75 -21.61 38.42
N LEU A 18 43.63 -20.27 38.50
CA LEU A 18 44.35 -19.19 37.74
C LEU A 18 43.95 -18.97 36.25
N HIS A 19 43.47 -17.79 35.78
CA HIS A 19 44.15 -16.48 35.87
C HIS A 19 43.26 -15.24 35.57
N SER A 20 43.43 -14.19 36.39
CA SER A 20 43.43 -12.73 36.09
C SER A 20 42.39 -12.08 35.13
N SER A 21 41.55 -11.22 35.70
CA SER A 21 40.64 -10.26 35.05
C SER A 21 41.34 -9.01 34.45
N ARG A 22 40.67 -8.31 33.51
CA ARG A 22 40.77 -6.84 33.40
C ARG A 22 39.55 -6.19 32.74
N SER A 23 39.09 -5.11 33.34
CA SER A 23 38.00 -4.23 32.89
C SER A 23 38.52 -2.81 32.62
N SER A 24 37.85 -2.04 31.77
CA SER A 24 37.75 -0.57 31.89
C SER A 24 36.77 0.05 30.88
N SER A 25 36.28 1.23 31.23
CA SER A 25 35.34 2.05 30.46
C SER A 25 35.88 3.47 30.24
N THR A 26 35.16 4.25 29.43
CA THR A 26 35.04 5.73 29.45
C THR A 26 36.05 6.64 28.70
N SER A 27 35.48 7.40 27.76
CA SER A 27 35.65 8.85 27.46
C SER A 27 36.94 9.50 26.89
N VAL A 28 36.77 10.09 25.69
CA VAL A 28 37.06 11.49 25.29
C VAL A 28 38.50 12.04 25.44
N HIS A 29 39.21 12.25 24.33
CA HIS A 29 39.53 13.62 23.82
C HIS A 29 40.11 13.66 22.39
N SER A 30 39.85 14.78 21.73
CA SER A 30 40.37 15.33 20.46
C SER A 30 41.84 15.10 20.08
N PHE A 31 42.12 14.94 18.77
CA PHE A 31 43.31 15.52 18.11
C PHE A 31 43.12 15.69 16.59
N GLU A 32 43.62 16.81 16.05
CA GLU A 32 43.81 17.13 14.62
C GLU A 32 45.16 17.92 14.53
N PRO A 33 45.69 18.27 13.33
CA PRO A 33 46.53 17.43 12.48
C PRO A 33 47.99 17.93 12.38
N GLU A 34 48.92 17.11 11.86
CA GLU A 34 49.96 17.58 10.91
C GLU A 34 50.82 16.45 10.31
N SER A 35 50.90 16.40 8.97
CA SER A 35 52.13 16.61 8.18
C SER A 35 52.07 15.94 6.80
N LEU A 36 52.24 16.76 5.75
CA LEU A 36 52.28 16.34 4.34
C LEU A 36 53.74 16.05 3.93
N ALA A 37 54.06 14.82 3.52
CA ALA A 37 55.36 14.49 2.91
C ALA A 37 55.31 13.40 1.82
N ASP A 38 54.75 12.22 2.10
CA ASP A 38 55.13 10.98 1.38
C ASP A 38 54.20 10.51 0.24
N LEU A 39 53.62 11.42 -0.55
CA LEU A 39 52.79 11.05 -1.72
C LEU A 39 53.15 11.80 -3.02
N ARG A 40 54.45 12.04 -3.24
CA ARG A 40 54.99 12.70 -4.45
C ARG A 40 55.74 11.79 -5.45
N THR A 41 55.35 10.52 -5.62
CA THR A 41 55.92 9.69 -6.72
C THR A 41 54.98 8.66 -7.36
N TYR A 42 53.77 9.04 -7.79
CA TYR A 42 53.01 8.18 -8.74
C TYR A 42 52.03 8.94 -9.66
N ASN A 43 52.54 9.91 -10.43
CA ASN A 43 51.75 10.66 -11.41
C ASN A 43 52.25 10.42 -12.85
N SER A 44 51.88 9.28 -13.45
CA SER A 44 52.03 9.04 -14.90
C SER A 44 51.24 7.82 -15.41
N ARG A 45 49.89 7.83 -15.25
CA ARG A 45 48.93 7.09 -16.10
C ARG A 45 47.49 7.44 -15.70
N VAL A 46 47.01 8.58 -16.19
CA VAL A 46 45.58 8.89 -16.27
C VAL A 46 45.21 8.89 -17.73
N GLU A 47 44.45 7.89 -18.18
CA GLU A 47 43.47 8.06 -19.26
C GLU A 47 42.46 6.88 -19.30
N ASP A 48 41.19 7.27 -19.34
CA ASP A 48 40.05 6.57 -19.95
C ASP A 48 39.52 5.22 -19.38
N ARG A 49 39.06 5.21 -18.11
CA ARG A 49 38.17 4.16 -17.56
C ARG A 49 37.13 4.68 -16.53
N SER A 50 36.26 5.62 -16.92
CA SER A 50 35.22 6.17 -16.01
C SER A 50 33.79 6.27 -16.57
N ASN A 51 33.47 5.59 -17.69
CA ASN A 51 32.16 5.68 -18.37
C ASN A 51 31.39 4.33 -18.48
N VAL A 52 31.37 3.51 -17.43
CA VAL A 52 30.76 2.15 -17.49
C VAL A 52 29.38 2.02 -16.81
N TYR A 53 28.98 2.95 -15.95
CA TYR A 53 27.60 3.07 -15.44
C TYR A 53 27.22 4.56 -15.45
N PRO A 54 26.30 4.99 -16.35
CA PRO A 54 24.86 4.75 -16.14
C PRO A 54 24.09 4.30 -17.40
N GLN A 55 24.75 3.69 -18.39
CA GLN A 55 24.09 3.32 -19.65
C GLN A 55 23.24 2.04 -19.54
N VAL A 56 23.59 1.11 -18.64
CA VAL A 56 22.84 -0.17 -18.47
C VAL A 56 21.41 0.06 -17.97
N GLU A 57 21.19 0.97 -17.02
CA GLU A 57 19.84 1.31 -16.56
C GLU A 57 19.03 2.01 -17.65
N THR A 58 19.66 2.88 -18.45
CA THR A 58 19.00 3.60 -19.54
C THR A 58 18.63 2.65 -20.69
N GLU A 59 19.47 1.67 -21.01
CA GLU A 59 19.13 0.60 -21.96
C GLU A 59 18.07 -0.37 -21.41
N MET A 60 18.12 -0.75 -20.12
CA MET A 60 17.08 -1.62 -19.54
C MET A 60 15.73 -0.91 -19.45
N LEU A 61 15.66 0.31 -18.93
CA LEU A 61 14.44 1.13 -18.94
C LEU A 61 13.98 1.42 -20.37
N GLY A 62 14.91 1.69 -21.29
CA GLY A 62 14.63 1.82 -22.72
C GLY A 62 13.99 0.56 -23.30
N ARG A 63 14.55 -0.63 -23.04
CA ARG A 63 14.00 -1.94 -23.46
C ARG A 63 12.73 -2.33 -22.73
N ILE A 64 12.48 -1.88 -21.50
CA ILE A 64 11.23 -2.14 -20.76
C ILE A 64 10.11 -1.21 -21.25
N MET A 65 10.42 0.06 -21.55
CA MET A 65 9.49 1.02 -22.15
C MET A 65 9.25 0.79 -23.64
N THR A 66 10.21 0.20 -24.38
CA THR A 66 9.95 -0.28 -25.74
C THR A 66 9.30 -1.65 -25.75
N SER A 67 9.67 -2.65 -24.93
CA SER A 67 8.99 -3.98 -24.92
C SER A 67 7.49 -3.87 -24.64
N SER A 68 7.06 -2.95 -23.77
CA SER A 68 5.65 -2.64 -23.54
C SER A 68 4.94 -1.93 -24.72
N ASN A 69 5.68 -1.48 -25.74
CA ASN A 69 5.19 -0.94 -27.02
C ASN A 69 5.59 -1.80 -28.25
N VAL A 70 6.47 -2.80 -28.13
CA VAL A 70 7.08 -3.59 -29.23
C VAL A 70 6.20 -4.71 -29.74
N ALA A 71 5.04 -4.94 -29.12
CA ALA A 71 3.91 -5.57 -29.80
C ALA A 71 3.51 -4.87 -31.13
N TYR A 72 4.11 -3.71 -31.45
CA TYR A 72 3.98 -2.99 -32.72
C TYR A 72 5.19 -2.97 -33.67
N GLN A 73 6.25 -3.77 -33.47
CA GLN A 73 7.36 -3.85 -34.43
C GLN A 73 7.74 -5.25 -34.93
N GLU A 74 7.03 -6.30 -34.52
CA GLU A 74 7.31 -7.69 -34.93
C GLU A 74 6.71 -8.05 -36.31
N ASN A 75 6.96 -7.23 -37.34
CA ASN A 75 6.68 -7.61 -38.73
C ASN A 75 7.69 -7.05 -39.77
N SER A 76 8.80 -6.43 -39.33
CA SER A 76 9.89 -5.98 -40.20
C SER A 76 11.05 -7.00 -40.31
N ASP A 77 11.10 -8.00 -39.42
CA ASP A 77 12.29 -8.86 -39.24
C ASP A 77 12.34 -10.15 -40.08
N ASN A 78 11.42 -10.32 -41.04
CA ASN A 78 11.52 -11.42 -42.01
C ASN A 78 12.73 -11.31 -42.97
N ASN A 79 13.51 -10.23 -42.91
CA ASN A 79 14.75 -10.06 -43.68
C ASN A 79 16.06 -10.23 -42.88
N LEU A 80 16.01 -10.41 -41.55
CA LEU A 80 17.22 -10.54 -40.73
C LEU A 80 17.67 -11.98 -40.48
N ARG A 81 16.83 -12.99 -40.76
CA ARG A 81 17.22 -14.42 -40.69
C ARG A 81 18.03 -14.93 -41.90
N ARG A 82 18.61 -14.03 -42.71
CA ARG A 82 19.50 -14.36 -43.85
C ARG A 82 20.80 -13.54 -43.84
N LYS A 83 21.39 -13.29 -42.65
CA LYS A 83 22.71 -12.63 -42.56
C LYS A 83 23.52 -12.97 -41.29
N SER A 84 23.79 -14.27 -41.07
CA SER A 84 24.73 -14.73 -40.04
C SER A 84 25.59 -15.92 -40.48
N ILE A 85 26.11 -15.90 -41.71
CA ILE A 85 27.09 -16.88 -42.20
C ILE A 85 28.23 -16.15 -42.93
N ILE A 86 29.46 -16.41 -42.49
CA ILE A 86 30.78 -15.92 -42.96
C ILE A 86 31.13 -14.46 -42.56
N ALA A 87 31.87 -14.37 -41.45
CA ALA A 87 33.16 -13.68 -41.42
C ALA A 87 34.20 -14.68 -40.88
N PRO A 88 35.44 -14.74 -41.40
CA PRO A 88 36.43 -15.72 -40.98
C PRO A 88 37.12 -15.31 -39.67
N THR A 89 37.36 -16.29 -38.78
CA THR A 89 38.28 -16.18 -37.65
C THR A 89 39.38 -17.23 -37.78
N THR A 90 40.62 -16.83 -37.52
CA THR A 90 41.79 -17.72 -37.48
C THR A 90 42.01 -18.24 -36.06
N SER A 91 42.17 -19.57 -35.93
CA SER A 91 42.73 -20.34 -34.77
C SER A 91 42.02 -20.23 -33.41
N ALA A 92 41.85 -21.29 -32.61
CA ALA A 92 41.99 -22.75 -32.81
C ALA A 92 41.29 -23.52 -31.64
N GLY A 93 40.88 -24.79 -31.84
CA GLY A 93 40.53 -25.72 -30.74
C GLY A 93 39.22 -26.54 -30.85
N SER A 94 39.34 -27.87 -30.99
CA SER A 94 38.43 -29.00 -30.60
C SER A 94 36.99 -28.76 -30.05
N SER A 95 35.92 -29.55 -30.24
CA SER A 95 35.53 -30.68 -31.14
C SER A 95 34.16 -31.26 -30.69
N ALA A 96 33.35 -32.06 -31.43
CA ALA A 96 33.08 -32.18 -32.87
C ALA A 96 31.98 -33.25 -33.21
N SER A 97 30.78 -33.25 -32.58
CA SER A 97 29.79 -34.37 -32.68
C SER A 97 28.33 -34.00 -33.02
N THR A 98 28.06 -33.23 -34.09
CA THR A 98 26.67 -33.07 -34.61
C THR A 98 26.55 -32.82 -36.14
N ALA A 99 27.57 -33.16 -36.94
CA ALA A 99 27.61 -32.76 -38.36
C ALA A 99 26.98 -33.75 -39.38
N GLN A 100 26.36 -34.84 -38.92
CA GLN A 100 25.95 -35.97 -39.78
C GLN A 100 24.46 -35.98 -40.18
N SER A 101 23.61 -35.16 -39.55
CA SER A 101 22.15 -35.20 -39.80
C SER A 101 21.69 -34.31 -40.97
N ASP A 102 22.35 -33.17 -41.20
CA ASP A 102 21.81 -32.13 -42.11
C ASP A 102 22.06 -32.41 -43.61
N LYS A 103 23.02 -33.27 -43.94
CA LYS A 103 23.35 -33.59 -45.35
C LYS A 103 22.23 -34.36 -46.06
N ASN A 104 21.48 -35.19 -45.34
CA ASN A 104 20.45 -36.03 -45.94
C ASN A 104 19.15 -35.27 -46.27
N TYR A 105 18.89 -34.14 -45.61
CA TYR A 105 17.65 -33.37 -45.82
C TYR A 105 17.71 -32.47 -47.07
N LEU A 106 18.87 -31.88 -47.36
CA LEU A 106 19.03 -31.01 -48.54
C LEU A 106 19.03 -31.79 -49.85
N GLN A 107 19.42 -33.07 -49.83
CA GLN A 107 19.50 -33.91 -51.01
C GLN A 107 18.12 -34.44 -51.46
N SER A 108 17.13 -34.52 -50.55
CA SER A 108 15.76 -34.94 -50.89
C SER A 108 14.93 -33.86 -51.60
N ILE A 109 15.14 -32.59 -51.25
CA ILE A 109 14.43 -31.43 -51.83
C ILE A 109 14.87 -31.17 -53.29
N LEU A 110 16.14 -31.43 -53.60
CA LEU A 110 16.67 -31.28 -54.96
C LEU A 110 16.18 -32.38 -55.92
N SER A 111 15.87 -33.58 -55.43
CA SER A 111 15.35 -34.69 -56.24
C SER A 111 13.83 -34.63 -56.50
N SER A 112 13.05 -33.86 -55.74
CA SER A 112 11.59 -33.79 -55.90
C SER A 112 11.09 -32.75 -56.90
N THR A 113 11.98 -31.90 -57.44
CA THR A 113 11.60 -30.72 -58.24
C THR A 113 11.92 -30.84 -59.73
N PHE A 114 12.69 -31.86 -60.15
CA PHE A 114 13.00 -32.13 -61.56
C PHE A 114 12.94 -33.64 -61.86
N GLY A 115 11.94 -34.07 -62.62
CA GLY A 115 11.72 -35.48 -62.97
C GLY A 115 10.80 -35.69 -64.18
N ASN A 116 11.38 -35.60 -65.38
CA ASN A 116 11.02 -36.21 -66.68
C ASN A 116 9.54 -36.40 -67.12
N GLY A 117 9.19 -35.84 -68.29
CA GLY A 117 8.01 -36.27 -69.06
C GLY A 117 7.73 -35.54 -70.38
N ALA A 118 8.18 -36.14 -71.50
CA ALA A 118 7.65 -36.03 -72.88
C ALA A 118 7.77 -34.73 -73.73
N ILE A 119 7.92 -34.99 -75.03
CA ILE A 119 8.23 -34.13 -76.18
C ILE A 119 7.01 -33.37 -76.71
N GLN A 120 7.15 -32.06 -77.04
CA GLN A 120 6.70 -31.47 -78.32
C GLN A 120 7.16 -30.00 -78.52
N GLU A 121 7.13 -29.54 -79.77
CA GLU A 121 7.61 -28.23 -80.24
C GLU A 121 6.66 -27.08 -79.91
N GLU A 122 7.18 -25.88 -79.60
CA GLU A 122 6.94 -24.66 -80.42
C GLU A 122 7.79 -23.45 -79.97
N GLN A 123 7.73 -22.37 -80.74
CA GLN A 123 8.71 -21.26 -80.77
C GLN A 123 8.30 -20.07 -79.88
N GLY A 124 9.27 -19.33 -79.32
CA GLY A 124 9.00 -17.94 -78.87
C GLY A 124 9.85 -17.35 -77.74
N LEU A 125 10.72 -16.39 -78.10
CA LEU A 125 11.21 -15.28 -77.26
C LEU A 125 11.90 -15.59 -75.90
N SER A 126 13.17 -15.99 -75.95
CA SER A 126 14.04 -16.00 -74.76
C SER A 126 14.44 -14.57 -74.33
N ARG A 127 13.93 -14.08 -73.20
CA ARG A 127 14.59 -13.01 -72.42
C ARG A 127 15.65 -13.64 -71.51
N ARG A 128 16.89 -13.17 -71.62
CA ARG A 128 18.04 -13.74 -70.88
C ARG A 128 17.96 -13.44 -69.37
N PRO A 129 18.40 -14.35 -68.50
CA PRO A 129 18.49 -14.13 -67.05
C PRO A 129 19.63 -13.16 -66.62
N SER A 130 20.26 -12.46 -67.56
CA SER A 130 21.25 -11.40 -67.30
C SER A 130 20.63 -10.16 -66.67
N ASP A 131 19.41 -9.82 -67.08
CA ASP A 131 18.89 -8.46 -66.92
C ASP A 131 18.38 -8.24 -65.49
N ALA A 132 17.77 -9.26 -64.87
CA ALA A 132 17.36 -9.24 -63.47
C ALA A 132 18.55 -9.09 -62.48
N ARG A 133 19.76 -9.56 -62.85
CA ARG A 133 20.97 -9.32 -62.06
C ARG A 133 21.52 -7.90 -62.24
N SER A 134 21.36 -7.32 -63.44
CA SER A 134 21.68 -5.92 -63.70
C SER A 134 20.83 -5.00 -62.83
N GLU A 135 19.50 -5.14 -62.90
CA GLU A 135 18.52 -4.39 -62.09
C GLU A 135 18.84 -4.45 -60.59
N LEU A 136 19.04 -5.65 -60.04
CA LEU A 136 19.41 -5.83 -58.63
C LEU A 136 20.75 -5.19 -58.26
N SER A 137 21.71 -5.11 -59.19
CA SER A 137 22.99 -4.44 -58.95
C SER A 137 22.85 -2.92 -58.97
N ILE A 138 21.99 -2.37 -59.83
CA ILE A 138 21.67 -0.94 -59.92
C ILE A 138 20.94 -0.50 -58.65
N VAL A 139 19.87 -1.22 -58.26
CA VAL A 139 19.15 -0.97 -57.00
C VAL A 139 20.10 -1.03 -55.80
N ARG A 140 20.93 -2.08 -55.69
CA ARG A 140 21.92 -2.20 -54.60
C ARG A 140 22.96 -1.06 -54.61
N THR A 141 23.32 -0.52 -55.78
CA THR A 141 24.23 0.63 -55.91
C THR A 141 23.56 1.94 -55.49
N ILE A 142 22.27 2.11 -55.78
CA ILE A 142 21.46 3.24 -55.33
C ILE A 142 21.23 3.18 -53.81
N THR A 143 20.87 2.00 -53.27
CA THR A 143 20.75 1.78 -51.81
C THR A 143 22.06 2.07 -51.08
N ASN A 144 23.21 1.72 -51.65
CA ASN A 144 24.52 2.02 -51.07
C ASN A 144 24.95 3.50 -51.21
N LYS A 145 24.30 4.30 -52.06
CA LYS A 145 24.51 5.76 -52.16
C LYS A 145 23.63 6.56 -51.20
N LEU A 146 22.60 5.95 -50.62
CA LEU A 146 21.86 6.53 -49.50
C LEU A 146 22.75 6.41 -48.25
N ILE A 147 23.50 7.48 -47.98
CA ILE A 147 24.21 7.67 -46.72
C ILE A 147 23.19 7.46 -45.59
N PRO A 148 23.38 6.48 -44.68
CA PRO A 148 22.51 6.37 -43.52
C PRO A 148 22.60 7.68 -42.76
N LEU A 149 21.46 8.35 -42.54
CA LEU A 149 21.38 9.64 -41.86
C LEU A 149 21.92 9.50 -40.44
N GLU A 150 23.23 9.72 -40.28
CA GLU A 150 23.89 9.67 -38.99
C GLU A 150 23.24 10.73 -38.09
N ALA A 151 22.70 10.26 -36.95
CA ALA A 151 22.03 11.09 -35.97
C ALA A 151 23.07 11.97 -35.26
N LYS A 152 23.53 13.01 -35.96
CA LYS A 152 24.58 13.93 -35.51
C LYS A 152 24.18 14.50 -34.16
N GLN A 153 24.86 14.06 -33.10
CA GLN A 153 24.61 14.55 -31.75
C GLN A 153 24.82 16.07 -31.74
N THR A 154 23.83 16.82 -31.22
CA THR A 154 23.90 18.28 -31.16
C THR A 154 23.71 18.77 -29.74
N ASN A 155 24.40 19.86 -29.39
CA ASN A 155 24.24 20.52 -28.10
C ASN A 155 22.77 20.87 -27.81
N PHE A 156 22.37 20.75 -26.54
CA PHE A 156 20.99 20.94 -26.08
C PHE A 156 20.36 22.28 -26.51
N PHE A 157 21.16 23.34 -26.72
CA PHE A 157 20.68 24.67 -27.12
C PHE A 157 20.67 24.91 -28.65
N SER A 158 20.97 23.91 -29.47
CA SER A 158 20.98 24.07 -30.94
C SER A 158 19.60 24.53 -31.47
N LYS A 159 19.56 25.37 -32.51
CA LYS A 159 18.28 25.82 -33.10
C LYS A 159 17.49 24.66 -33.75
N ARG A 160 18.16 23.55 -34.09
CA ARG A 160 17.59 22.39 -34.80
C ARG A 160 16.60 21.58 -33.94
N ILE A 161 16.76 21.57 -32.62
CA ILE A 161 15.89 20.82 -31.69
C ILE A 161 14.92 21.74 -30.93
N LYS A 162 14.59 22.92 -31.48
CA LYS A 162 13.75 23.91 -30.78
C LYS A 162 12.32 23.40 -30.53
N ASP A 163 11.77 22.66 -31.48
CA ASP A 163 10.42 22.09 -31.37
C ASP A 163 10.40 20.87 -30.46
N GLU A 164 11.40 19.99 -30.56
CA GLU A 164 11.61 18.88 -29.62
C GLU A 164 11.76 19.37 -28.17
N ARG A 165 12.57 20.42 -27.93
CA ARG A 165 12.64 21.06 -26.60
C ARG A 165 11.28 21.55 -26.13
N LYS A 166 10.49 22.20 -27.00
CA LYS A 166 9.16 22.70 -26.64
C LYS A 166 8.21 21.56 -26.30
N TRP A 167 8.27 20.45 -27.05
CA TRP A 167 7.49 19.24 -26.77
C TRP A 167 7.91 18.58 -25.44
N VAL A 168 9.21 18.39 -25.21
CA VAL A 168 9.74 17.85 -23.94
C VAL A 168 9.35 18.73 -22.74
N ILE A 169 9.46 20.06 -22.85
CA ILE A 169 9.05 20.99 -21.79
C ILE A 169 7.53 20.90 -21.54
N LEU A 170 6.72 20.77 -22.59
CA LEU A 170 5.26 20.62 -22.45
C LEU A 170 4.88 19.27 -21.80
N GLN A 171 5.54 18.16 -22.19
CA GLN A 171 5.36 16.86 -21.54
C GLN A 171 5.85 16.89 -20.09
N PHE A 172 6.95 17.59 -19.79
CA PHE A 172 7.46 17.77 -18.43
C PHE A 172 6.48 18.55 -17.56
N LEU A 173 5.99 19.72 -18.00
CA LEU A 173 4.96 20.47 -17.27
C LEU A 173 3.69 19.64 -17.09
N GLY A 174 3.19 19.01 -18.15
CA GLY A 174 1.97 18.20 -18.10
C GLY A 174 2.08 17.00 -17.15
N THR A 175 3.23 16.30 -17.16
CA THR A 175 3.46 15.13 -16.29
C THR A 175 3.64 15.55 -14.84
N ASN A 176 4.37 16.65 -14.57
CA ASN A 176 4.49 17.19 -13.21
C ASN A 176 3.16 17.71 -12.68
N LEU A 177 2.33 18.35 -13.52
CA LEU A 177 0.99 18.80 -13.13
C LEU A 177 0.11 17.61 -12.72
N ILE A 178 0.10 16.53 -13.51
CA ILE A 178 -0.60 15.28 -13.16
C ILE A 178 -0.07 14.71 -11.84
N LEU A 179 1.26 14.68 -11.64
CA LEU A 179 1.87 14.19 -10.40
C LEU A 179 1.47 15.04 -9.19
N ILE A 180 1.46 16.37 -9.31
CA ILE A 180 1.00 17.30 -8.26
C ILE A 180 -0.47 17.05 -7.93
N CYS A 181 -1.35 16.90 -8.94
CA CYS A 181 -2.75 16.55 -8.71
C CYS A 181 -2.91 15.21 -7.98
N VAL A 182 -2.12 14.18 -8.35
CA VAL A 182 -2.15 12.88 -7.67
C VAL A 182 -1.66 12.97 -6.23
N ILE A 183 -0.57 13.70 -5.96
CA ILE A 183 -0.07 13.93 -4.60
C ILE A 183 -1.16 14.64 -3.78
N LEU A 184 -1.74 15.72 -4.29
CA LEU A 184 -2.79 16.46 -3.60
C LEU A 184 -4.04 15.60 -3.32
N VAL A 185 -4.46 14.71 -4.21
CA VAL A 185 -5.60 13.82 -3.96
C VAL A 185 -5.25 12.71 -2.96
N ILE A 186 -4.16 11.98 -3.20
CA ILE A 186 -3.84 10.75 -2.46
C ILE A 186 -3.25 11.06 -1.07
N PHE A 187 -2.45 12.11 -0.92
CA PHE A 187 -1.87 12.45 0.39
C PHE A 187 -2.94 13.03 1.31
N ASN A 188 -3.82 13.92 0.82
CA ASN A 188 -4.94 14.42 1.64
C ASN A 188 -5.91 13.29 2.02
N LEU A 189 -6.09 12.27 1.18
CA LEU A 189 -6.87 11.07 1.53
C LEU A 189 -6.22 10.25 2.64
N PHE A 190 -4.89 10.16 2.72
CA PHE A 190 -4.22 9.47 3.84
C PHE A 190 -4.22 10.31 5.13
N TRP A 191 -3.81 11.58 5.04
CA TRP A 191 -3.69 12.47 6.19
C TRP A 191 -5.06 12.86 6.76
N GLY A 192 -6.06 13.00 5.90
CA GLY A 192 -7.41 13.39 6.28
C GLY A 192 -8.17 12.34 7.09
N VAL A 193 -7.72 11.08 7.16
CA VAL A 193 -8.31 10.08 8.08
C VAL A 193 -8.07 10.47 9.54
N VAL A 194 -6.86 10.97 9.82
CA VAL A 194 -6.37 11.33 11.17
C VAL A 194 -6.66 12.80 11.50
N TYR A 195 -7.00 13.61 10.49
CA TYR A 195 -7.26 15.02 10.68
C TYR A 195 -8.43 15.26 11.65
N ASN A 196 -8.14 15.95 12.75
CA ASN A 196 -9.08 16.27 13.81
C ASN A 196 -9.73 15.05 14.49
N THR A 197 -8.95 14.00 14.78
CA THR A 197 -9.34 12.83 15.59
C THR A 197 -10.16 13.21 16.83
N ASN A 198 -9.73 14.23 17.59
CA ASN A 198 -10.38 14.66 18.83
C ASN A 198 -11.85 15.07 18.63
N TYR A 199 -12.20 15.67 17.50
CA TYR A 199 -13.59 16.03 17.20
C TYR A 199 -14.49 14.79 17.04
N TYR A 200 -13.95 13.64 16.64
CA TYR A 200 -14.72 12.42 16.35
C TYR A 200 -14.96 11.51 17.56
N PHE A 201 -14.49 11.86 18.77
CA PHE A 201 -14.80 11.07 19.99
C PHE A 201 -16.31 10.90 20.24
N HIS A 202 -17.16 11.83 19.79
CA HIS A 202 -18.62 11.69 19.82
C HIS A 202 -19.18 10.48 19.03
N LYS A 203 -18.36 9.76 18.27
CA LYS A 203 -18.72 8.51 17.57
C LYS A 203 -18.25 7.25 18.28
N VAL A 204 -17.41 7.39 19.31
CA VAL A 204 -16.89 6.28 20.09
C VAL A 204 -17.87 6.04 21.23
N ASN A 205 -18.55 4.90 21.19
CA ASN A 205 -19.50 4.51 22.23
C ASN A 205 -18.75 3.89 23.41
N HIS A 206 -18.88 4.52 24.57
CA HIS A 206 -18.43 4.01 25.86
C HIS A 206 -19.65 3.58 26.69
N LEU A 207 -19.50 2.51 27.46
CA LEU A 207 -20.56 1.98 28.33
C LEU A 207 -20.17 2.19 29.79
N VAL A 208 -21.10 2.66 30.62
CA VAL A 208 -20.91 2.68 32.07
C VAL A 208 -22.12 2.05 32.71
N VAL A 209 -21.91 1.00 33.51
CA VAL A 209 -22.96 0.34 34.28
C VAL A 209 -22.66 0.53 35.75
N ILE A 210 -23.56 1.22 36.44
CA ILE A 210 -23.49 1.46 37.87
C ILE A 210 -24.44 0.48 38.53
N GLN A 211 -23.91 -0.46 39.33
CA GLN A 211 -24.73 -1.41 40.09
C GLN A 211 -24.77 -1.10 41.60
N ASP A 212 -24.20 0.04 42.02
CA ASP A 212 -24.17 0.43 43.44
C ASP A 212 -25.49 1.07 43.89
N ASP A 213 -25.96 0.66 45.06
CA ASP A 213 -27.16 1.18 45.71
C ASP A 213 -26.77 1.98 46.97
N SER A 214 -27.64 2.89 47.40
CA SER A 214 -27.50 3.60 48.69
C SER A 214 -27.51 2.64 49.88
N LEU A 215 -26.71 2.94 50.91
CA LEU A 215 -26.62 2.16 52.16
C LEU A 215 -27.98 1.92 52.85
N SER A 216 -28.87 2.90 52.85
CA SER A 216 -30.30 2.77 53.15
C SER A 216 -30.98 4.09 52.81
N ASN A 217 -32.31 4.07 52.64
CA ASN A 217 -33.10 5.26 52.34
C ASN A 217 -32.97 6.39 53.40
N ASP A 218 -32.62 6.03 54.64
CA ASP A 218 -32.40 6.95 55.77
C ASP A 218 -30.91 7.13 56.17
N SER A 219 -29.95 6.65 55.36
CA SER A 219 -28.52 6.82 55.69
C SER A 219 -28.03 8.23 55.34
N PRO A 220 -27.23 8.90 56.21
CA PRO A 220 -26.57 10.16 55.85
C PRO A 220 -25.40 9.96 54.86
N VAL A 221 -25.10 8.72 54.47
CA VAL A 221 -23.99 8.37 53.60
C VAL A 221 -24.47 8.23 52.15
N ALA A 222 -24.09 9.19 51.30
CA ALA A 222 -24.31 9.12 49.86
C ALA A 222 -23.54 7.95 49.22
N SER A 223 -24.03 7.43 48.09
CA SER A 223 -23.29 6.45 47.29
C SER A 223 -22.07 7.11 46.64
N MET A 224 -20.93 6.39 46.60
CA MET A 224 -19.71 6.88 45.97
C MET A 224 -19.87 7.08 44.45
N THR A 225 -20.76 6.33 43.81
CA THR A 225 -20.96 6.36 42.35
C THR A 225 -21.80 7.53 41.89
N ALA A 226 -22.49 8.24 42.81
CA ALA A 226 -23.41 9.34 42.48
C ALA A 226 -22.76 10.49 41.70
N ILE A 227 -21.44 10.69 41.84
CA ILE A 227 -20.69 11.70 41.09
C ILE A 227 -20.40 11.28 39.64
N LEU A 228 -20.32 9.97 39.35
CA LEU A 228 -19.81 9.44 38.07
C LEU A 228 -20.52 10.05 36.85
N PRO A 229 -21.87 10.14 36.78
CA PRO A 229 -22.55 10.73 35.62
C PRO A 229 -22.10 12.17 35.32
N SER A 230 -21.78 12.96 36.36
CA SER A 230 -21.31 14.34 36.18
C SER A 230 -19.86 14.44 35.70
N LEU A 231 -18.97 13.54 36.16
CA LEU A 231 -17.59 13.47 35.69
C LEU A 231 -17.53 12.98 34.24
N ILE A 232 -18.34 11.96 33.92
CA ILE A 232 -18.47 11.39 32.57
C ILE A 232 -18.93 12.45 31.56
N GLN A 233 -19.82 13.36 31.94
CA GLN A 233 -20.30 14.43 31.06
C GLN A 233 -19.19 15.44 30.67
N ALA A 234 -18.11 15.54 31.45
CA ALA A 234 -16.97 16.41 31.13
C ALA A 234 -15.97 15.79 30.14
N LEU A 235 -16.05 14.47 29.88
CA LEU A 235 -15.06 13.73 29.10
C LEU A 235 -15.47 13.56 27.62
N PRO A 236 -14.50 13.56 26.68
CA PRO A 236 -14.76 13.36 25.26
C PRO A 236 -15.21 11.92 24.98
N GLY A 237 -16.43 11.74 24.46
CA GLY A 237 -16.96 10.43 24.10
C GLY A 237 -18.48 10.46 23.89
N ASN A 238 -19.05 9.40 23.31
CA ASN A 238 -20.48 9.14 23.44
C ASN A 238 -20.70 8.12 24.57
N TRP A 239 -21.13 8.61 25.73
CA TRP A 239 -21.23 7.82 26.95
C TRP A 239 -22.66 7.33 27.19
N HIS A 240 -22.79 6.01 27.34
CA HIS A 240 -24.04 5.37 27.70
C HIS A 240 -23.96 4.90 29.15
N VAL A 241 -24.47 5.72 30.07
CA VAL A 241 -24.58 5.40 31.49
C VAL A 241 -25.92 4.70 31.75
N TYR A 242 -25.89 3.59 32.50
CA TYR A 242 -27.08 2.87 32.95
C TYR A 242 -26.96 2.55 34.44
N ASN A 243 -28.08 2.71 35.16
CA ASN A 243 -28.23 2.16 36.50
C ASN A 243 -28.69 0.69 36.45
N THR A 244 -28.62 -0.05 37.56
CA THR A 244 -28.98 -1.49 37.64
C THR A 244 -30.32 -1.81 36.95
N THR A 245 -31.37 -1.10 37.33
CA THR A 245 -32.75 -1.33 36.87
C THR A 245 -32.94 -1.00 35.38
N GLU A 246 -32.36 0.11 34.92
CA GLU A 246 -32.40 0.52 33.51
C GLU A 246 -31.68 -0.50 32.61
N PHE A 247 -30.56 -1.03 33.07
CA PHE A 247 -29.81 -2.06 32.33
C PHE A 247 -30.57 -3.39 32.29
N GLN A 248 -31.17 -3.80 33.42
CA GLN A 248 -32.03 -4.99 33.52
C GLN A 248 -33.22 -4.91 32.57
N GLU A 249 -33.96 -3.78 32.58
CA GLU A 249 -35.11 -3.57 31.69
C GLU A 249 -34.69 -3.57 30.22
N LYS A 250 -33.64 -2.80 29.87
CA LYS A 250 -33.18 -2.64 28.48
C LYS A 250 -32.62 -3.90 27.85
N PHE A 251 -31.91 -4.73 28.61
CA PHE A 251 -31.24 -5.92 28.09
C PHE A 251 -31.88 -7.25 28.51
N HIS A 252 -33.00 -7.19 29.24
CA HIS A 252 -33.76 -8.34 29.76
C HIS A 252 -32.89 -9.31 30.57
N VAL A 253 -32.03 -8.76 31.41
CA VAL A 253 -31.19 -9.49 32.38
C VAL A 253 -31.74 -9.31 33.79
N THR A 254 -31.54 -10.29 34.67
CA THR A 254 -32.14 -10.32 36.01
C THR A 254 -31.10 -10.36 37.14
N THR A 255 -30.01 -11.12 36.95
CA THR A 255 -28.96 -11.28 37.99
C THR A 255 -27.74 -10.41 37.73
N THR A 256 -26.98 -10.06 38.78
CA THR A 256 -25.68 -9.38 38.67
C THR A 256 -24.71 -10.11 37.75
N GLN A 257 -24.71 -11.45 37.78
CA GLN A 257 -23.87 -12.29 36.93
C GLN A 257 -24.28 -12.19 35.45
N GLU A 258 -25.59 -12.14 35.17
CA GLU A 258 -26.10 -11.87 33.81
C GLU A 258 -25.76 -10.45 33.35
N ILE A 259 -25.85 -9.44 34.22
CA ILE A 259 -25.43 -8.07 33.91
C ILE A 259 -23.94 -8.03 33.53
N ASN A 260 -23.06 -8.59 34.37
CA ASN A 260 -21.62 -8.63 34.12
C ASN A 260 -21.29 -9.36 32.81
N ALA A 261 -21.84 -10.57 32.62
CA ALA A 261 -21.63 -11.33 31.38
C ALA A 261 -22.19 -10.60 30.14
N LYS A 262 -23.29 -9.84 30.29
CA LYS A 262 -23.87 -9.03 29.21
C LYS A 262 -22.98 -7.83 28.87
N VAL A 263 -22.38 -7.16 29.87
CA VAL A 263 -21.41 -6.06 29.64
C VAL A 263 -20.22 -6.57 28.83
N THR A 264 -19.57 -7.66 29.25
CA THR A 264 -18.47 -8.28 28.48
C THR A 264 -18.93 -8.70 27.09
N GLY A 265 -20.14 -9.25 26.97
CA GLY A 265 -20.74 -9.63 25.69
C GLY A 265 -20.96 -8.45 24.73
N LEU A 266 -21.40 -7.29 25.22
CA LEU A 266 -21.59 -6.07 24.42
C LEU A 266 -20.26 -5.51 23.88
N ILE A 267 -19.17 -5.65 24.65
CA ILE A 267 -17.81 -5.32 24.19
C ILE A 267 -17.35 -6.33 23.13
N TYR A 268 -17.52 -7.64 23.36
CA TYR A 268 -17.19 -8.69 22.39
C TYR A 268 -18.02 -8.59 21.09
N HIS A 269 -19.24 -8.05 21.14
CA HIS A 269 -20.07 -7.79 19.94
C HIS A 269 -19.72 -6.49 19.21
N GLU A 270 -18.72 -5.75 19.71
CA GLU A 270 -18.24 -4.48 19.16
C GLU A 270 -19.21 -3.28 19.24
N ASP A 271 -20.30 -3.38 20.01
CA ASP A 271 -21.30 -2.32 20.18
C ASP A 271 -20.72 -1.09 20.91
N PHE A 272 -19.83 -1.35 21.87
CA PHE A 272 -19.06 -0.36 22.63
C PHE A 272 -17.56 -0.65 22.52
N PHE A 273 -16.70 0.34 22.75
CA PHE A 273 -15.24 0.15 22.68
C PHE A 273 -14.61 -0.23 24.02
N VAL A 274 -15.06 0.40 25.10
CA VAL A 274 -14.63 0.17 26.48
C VAL A 274 -15.84 0.32 27.38
N SER A 275 -15.92 -0.46 28.45
CA SER A 275 -16.95 -0.34 29.48
C SER A 275 -16.36 -0.22 30.87
N LEU A 276 -16.88 0.71 31.69
CA LEU A 276 -16.69 0.69 33.14
C LEU A 276 -17.90 0.01 33.78
N ASN A 277 -17.67 -1.06 34.53
CA ASN A 277 -18.68 -1.78 35.29
C ASN A 277 -18.39 -1.62 36.78
N VAL A 278 -19.29 -1.00 37.52
CA VAL A 278 -19.21 -0.89 38.98
C VAL A 278 -20.09 -1.97 39.59
N PHE A 279 -19.49 -2.93 40.28
CA PHE A 279 -20.19 -4.04 40.92
C PHE A 279 -21.06 -3.58 42.10
N PRO A 280 -22.11 -4.35 42.44
CA PRO A 280 -23.08 -3.92 43.44
C PRO A 280 -22.51 -3.92 44.86
N ASN A 281 -23.15 -3.13 45.72
CA ASN A 281 -22.81 -2.98 47.14
C ASN A 281 -21.39 -2.43 47.40
N VAL A 282 -20.80 -1.65 46.51
CA VAL A 282 -19.45 -1.08 46.73
C VAL A 282 -19.45 -0.07 47.88
N THR A 283 -20.48 0.78 48.01
CA THR A 283 -20.61 1.70 49.15
C THR A 283 -20.86 0.96 50.47
N ARG A 284 -21.63 -0.15 50.43
CA ARG A 284 -21.80 -1.06 51.57
C ARG A 284 -20.49 -1.75 51.96
N SER A 285 -19.69 -2.18 50.98
CA SER A 285 -18.41 -2.86 51.21
C SER A 285 -17.42 -1.94 51.93
N LEU A 286 -17.30 -0.68 51.48
CA LEU A 286 -16.50 0.36 52.13
C LEU A 286 -16.96 0.59 53.58
N TYR A 287 -18.27 0.77 53.81
CA TYR A 287 -18.84 0.94 55.15
C TYR A 287 -18.52 -0.25 56.07
N ASN A 288 -18.78 -1.47 55.61
CA ASN A 288 -18.55 -2.69 56.38
C ASN A 288 -17.06 -2.91 56.67
N SER A 289 -16.16 -2.60 55.73
CA SER A 289 -14.70 -2.68 55.92
C SER A 289 -14.20 -1.79 57.06
N LEU A 290 -14.76 -0.59 57.20
CA LEU A 290 -14.33 0.42 58.16
C LEU A 290 -15.02 0.32 59.53
N THR A 291 -16.26 -0.15 59.59
CA THR A 291 -17.07 -0.24 60.83
C THR A 291 -17.06 -1.61 61.50
N SER A 292 -16.78 -2.69 60.75
CA SER A 292 -16.77 -4.07 61.27
C SER A 292 -15.36 -4.65 61.21
N SER A 293 -14.93 -5.32 62.29
CA SER A 293 -13.60 -5.96 62.35
C SER A 293 -13.53 -7.31 61.61
N SER A 294 -14.67 -7.98 61.42
CA SER A 294 -14.80 -9.30 60.79
C SER A 294 -15.03 -9.29 59.27
N SER A 295 -15.25 -8.11 58.68
CA SER A 295 -15.42 -7.94 57.23
C SER A 295 -14.08 -8.01 56.48
N ASN A 296 -14.13 -8.21 55.17
CA ASN A 296 -12.94 -8.10 54.30
C ASN A 296 -12.46 -6.64 54.20
N ILE A 297 -11.17 -6.47 53.87
CA ILE A 297 -10.59 -5.15 53.56
C ILE A 297 -11.18 -4.66 52.24
N PHE A 298 -11.62 -3.41 52.20
CA PHE A 298 -12.09 -2.75 50.98
C PHE A 298 -10.94 -2.56 49.99
N GLN A 299 -11.17 -2.96 48.74
CA GLN A 299 -10.24 -2.79 47.61
C GLN A 299 -11.04 -2.28 46.40
N PRO A 300 -10.92 -1.00 45.99
CA PRO A 300 -11.68 -0.44 44.87
C PRO A 300 -11.53 -1.21 43.56
N SER A 301 -10.33 -1.74 43.30
CA SER A 301 -10.02 -2.59 42.14
C SER A 301 -10.92 -3.84 42.05
N ALA A 302 -11.42 -4.35 43.18
CA ALA A 302 -12.33 -5.50 43.18
C ALA A 302 -13.78 -5.14 42.81
N PHE A 303 -14.13 -3.85 42.70
CA PHE A 303 -15.48 -3.37 42.42
C PHE A 303 -15.61 -2.53 41.14
N PHE A 304 -14.54 -1.87 40.70
CA PHE A 304 -14.52 -1.06 39.48
C PHE A 304 -13.73 -1.77 38.39
N GLU A 305 -14.43 -2.39 37.43
CA GLU A 305 -13.83 -3.14 36.33
C GLU A 305 -13.99 -2.41 34.99
N VAL A 306 -12.87 -2.04 34.38
CA VAL A 306 -12.79 -1.51 33.01
C VAL A 306 -12.51 -2.66 32.04
N THR A 307 -13.52 -3.06 31.27
CA THR A 307 -13.44 -4.12 30.26
C THR A 307 -13.22 -3.54 28.85
N TYR A 308 -12.24 -4.09 28.12
CA TYR A 308 -11.93 -3.74 26.72
C TYR A 308 -11.30 -4.93 25.97
N GLU A 309 -11.03 -4.73 24.67
CA GLU A 309 -10.42 -5.73 23.79
C GLU A 309 -9.34 -5.11 22.88
N THR A 310 -8.06 -5.16 23.27
CA THR A 310 -6.99 -4.56 22.45
C THR A 310 -6.89 -5.23 21.06
N GLY A 311 -7.23 -6.52 20.97
CA GLY A 311 -7.20 -7.25 19.71
C GLY A 311 -8.15 -6.72 18.63
N ARG A 312 -9.18 -5.95 19.00
CA ARG A 312 -10.10 -5.27 18.07
C ARG A 312 -9.39 -4.21 17.23
N ASP A 313 -8.57 -3.39 17.88
CA ASP A 313 -7.77 -2.35 17.24
C ASP A 313 -6.41 -2.19 17.95
N PRO A 314 -5.41 -3.02 17.59
CA PRO A 314 -4.10 -3.04 18.25
C PRO A 314 -3.32 -1.72 18.18
N THR A 315 -3.66 -0.86 17.22
CA THR A 315 -2.94 0.39 16.93
C THR A 315 -3.59 1.62 17.53
N ASN A 316 -4.92 1.66 17.63
CA ASN A 316 -5.62 2.87 18.04
C ASN A 316 -6.28 2.76 19.43
N LEU A 317 -6.69 1.57 19.90
CA LEU A 317 -7.45 1.44 21.14
C LEU A 317 -6.64 1.93 22.35
N LYS A 318 -5.42 1.40 22.55
CA LYS A 318 -4.55 1.82 23.67
C LYS A 318 -4.03 3.25 23.57
N ASN A 319 -3.88 3.77 22.35
CA ASN A 319 -3.26 5.09 22.13
C ASN A 319 -4.25 6.25 22.15
N TRP A 320 -5.55 6.00 21.90
CA TRP A 320 -6.55 7.04 21.75
C TRP A 320 -7.84 6.81 22.54
N ILE A 321 -8.24 5.56 22.78
CA ILE A 321 -9.55 5.26 23.38
C ILE A 321 -9.43 4.91 24.86
N LEU A 322 -8.41 4.14 25.25
CA LEU A 322 -8.14 3.78 26.64
C LEU A 322 -7.77 4.99 27.53
N PRO A 323 -6.97 5.98 27.07
CA PRO A 323 -6.61 7.15 27.89
C PRO A 323 -7.80 7.99 28.37
N VAL A 324 -8.94 7.93 27.68
CA VAL A 324 -10.18 8.60 28.10
C VAL A 324 -10.77 7.95 29.37
N MET A 325 -10.57 6.65 29.57
CA MET A 325 -10.95 5.93 30.80
C MET A 325 -9.91 6.12 31.92
N GLU A 326 -8.64 6.21 31.57
CA GLU A 326 -7.56 6.56 32.51
C GLU A 326 -7.76 8.00 33.04
N GLU A 327 -8.23 8.94 32.20
CA GLU A 327 -8.62 10.29 32.62
C GLU A 327 -9.83 10.27 33.58
N LEU A 328 -10.85 9.45 33.30
CA LEU A 328 -11.99 9.25 34.21
C LEU A 328 -11.52 8.72 35.59
N GLU A 329 -10.59 7.75 35.59
CA GLU A 329 -10.01 7.21 36.81
C GLU A 329 -9.29 8.29 37.62
N MET A 330 -8.39 9.08 36.99
CA MET A 330 -7.66 10.14 37.68
C MET A 330 -8.60 11.20 38.29
N VAL A 331 -9.61 11.64 37.53
CA VAL A 331 -10.57 12.65 37.99
C VAL A 331 -11.43 12.10 39.15
N TYR A 332 -11.88 10.85 39.05
CA TYR A 332 -12.62 10.21 40.13
C TYR A 332 -11.75 9.96 41.37
N GLN A 333 -10.51 9.50 41.20
CA GLN A 333 -9.55 9.29 42.30
C GLN A 333 -9.28 10.60 43.06
N GLN A 334 -9.11 11.71 42.33
CA GLN A 334 -8.93 13.03 42.94
C GLN A 334 -10.16 13.46 43.77
N TYR A 335 -11.37 13.27 43.24
CA TYR A 335 -12.63 13.54 43.96
C TYR A 335 -12.81 12.62 45.18
N TYR A 336 -12.50 11.33 45.02
CA TYR A 336 -12.60 10.32 46.07
C TYR A 336 -11.73 10.71 47.28
N THR A 337 -10.45 10.95 47.05
CA THR A 337 -9.48 11.28 48.10
C THR A 337 -9.70 12.66 48.72
N SER A 338 -10.09 13.66 47.91
CA SER A 338 -10.18 15.06 48.37
C SER A 338 -11.51 15.44 49.00
N THR A 339 -12.60 14.75 48.64
CA THR A 339 -13.97 15.16 48.97
C THR A 339 -14.79 14.02 49.55
N TYR A 340 -14.97 12.93 48.79
CA TYR A 340 -15.91 11.87 49.19
C TYR A 340 -15.42 11.08 50.41
N PHE A 341 -14.17 10.61 50.41
CA PHE A 341 -13.65 9.77 51.50
C PHE A 341 -13.58 10.53 52.84
N PRO A 342 -13.11 11.79 52.92
CA PRO A 342 -13.23 12.58 54.15
C PRO A 342 -14.68 12.75 54.63
N GLN A 343 -15.59 13.16 53.74
CA GLN A 343 -17.02 13.33 54.07
C GLN A 343 -17.69 12.01 54.50
N PHE A 344 -17.27 10.89 53.92
CA PHE A 344 -17.73 9.56 54.30
C PHE A 344 -17.31 9.23 55.73
N ILE A 345 -16.05 9.48 56.10
CA ILE A 345 -15.52 9.28 57.46
C ILE A 345 -16.24 10.19 58.48
N ASP A 346 -16.50 11.45 58.12
CA ASP A 346 -17.26 12.38 58.98
C ASP A 346 -18.71 11.92 59.19
N ASN A 347 -19.39 11.47 58.13
CA ASN A 347 -20.79 11.02 58.21
C ASN A 347 -20.96 9.71 59.00
N ILE A 348 -20.00 8.79 58.98
CA ILE A 348 -20.05 7.55 59.79
C ILE A 348 -19.62 7.74 61.24
N THR A 349 -18.88 8.82 61.56
CA THR A 349 -18.47 9.14 62.95
C THR A 349 -19.48 10.02 63.69
N THR A 350 -20.25 10.83 62.96
CA THR A 350 -21.28 11.73 63.53
C THR A 350 -22.66 11.09 63.69
N ALA A 351 -22.90 9.91 63.09
CA ALA A 351 -24.19 9.22 63.16
C ALA A 351 -24.48 8.64 64.57
N PRO A 352 -25.56 9.07 65.27
CA PRO A 352 -25.77 8.76 66.69
C PRO A 352 -26.20 7.33 66.99
N LEU A 353 -26.41 6.48 65.98
CA LEU A 353 -26.89 5.10 66.14
C LEU A 353 -25.77 4.06 66.31
N THR A 354 -24.52 4.43 66.02
CA THR A 354 -23.36 3.55 66.23
C THR A 354 -22.14 4.35 66.66
N ALA A 355 -21.77 4.24 67.93
CA ALA A 355 -20.41 4.50 68.39
C ALA A 355 -19.45 3.39 67.90
N THR A 356 -19.48 3.10 66.60
CA THR A 356 -18.63 2.12 65.94
C THR A 356 -17.21 2.63 65.95
N GLN A 357 -16.34 1.89 66.63
CA GLN A 357 -14.90 2.12 66.59
C GLN A 357 -14.42 1.98 65.14
N LEU A 358 -14.02 3.09 64.53
CA LEU A 358 -13.40 3.06 63.20
C LEU A 358 -12.18 2.15 63.23
N ASN A 359 -12.10 1.23 62.27
CA ASN A 359 -10.92 0.40 62.12
C ASN A 359 -9.80 1.21 61.43
N MET A 360 -9.07 1.99 62.23
CA MET A 360 -7.98 2.87 61.79
C MET A 360 -6.94 2.15 60.91
N THR A 361 -6.72 0.85 61.12
CA THR A 361 -5.75 0.07 60.33
C THR A 361 -6.15 -0.12 58.86
N ARG A 362 -7.44 0.04 58.54
CA ARG A 362 -8.01 -0.14 57.19
C ARG A 362 -8.25 1.15 56.44
N ILE A 363 -8.13 2.30 57.11
CA ILE A 363 -8.35 3.63 56.50
C ILE A 363 -7.34 3.87 55.37
N THR A 364 -6.06 3.53 55.57
CA THR A 364 -5.02 3.71 54.53
C THR A 364 -5.35 2.92 53.25
N SER A 365 -5.75 1.65 53.38
CA SER A 365 -6.13 0.81 52.23
C SER A 365 -7.44 1.27 51.57
N ALA A 366 -8.38 1.83 52.34
CA ALA A 366 -9.62 2.37 51.80
C ALA A 366 -9.45 3.76 51.15
N GLY A 367 -8.36 4.48 51.46
CA GLY A 367 -8.02 5.78 50.86
C GLY A 367 -7.30 5.66 49.51
N GLU A 368 -6.67 4.52 49.21
CA GLU A 368 -6.15 4.22 47.88
C GLU A 368 -7.29 3.80 46.95
N PHE A 369 -7.39 4.45 45.79
CA PHE A 369 -8.46 4.20 44.83
C PHE A 369 -7.90 4.00 43.42
N ALA A 370 -8.27 2.89 42.77
CA ALA A 370 -7.86 2.50 41.43
C ALA A 370 -8.89 1.57 40.77
N PHE A 371 -8.96 1.60 39.44
CA PHE A 371 -9.77 0.70 38.61
C PHE A 371 -8.97 -0.57 38.21
N THR A 372 -9.66 -1.67 37.96
CA THR A 372 -9.07 -2.88 37.35
C THR A 372 -9.29 -2.89 35.85
N TYR A 373 -8.22 -3.01 35.08
CA TYR A 373 -8.25 -3.06 33.62
C TYR A 373 -8.18 -4.50 33.10
N VAL A 374 -9.25 -4.97 32.45
CA VAL A 374 -9.39 -6.35 31.96
C VAL A 374 -9.49 -6.37 30.42
N ASP A 375 -8.47 -6.94 29.79
CA ASP A 375 -8.38 -7.12 28.34
C ASP A 375 -8.70 -8.58 27.95
N TYR A 376 -9.97 -8.86 27.65
CA TYR A 376 -10.41 -10.24 27.33
C TYR A 376 -9.84 -10.77 26.00
N ARG A 377 -9.30 -9.89 25.14
CA ARG A 377 -8.71 -10.22 23.84
C ARG A 377 -7.37 -9.51 23.65
N GLN A 378 -6.45 -9.77 24.58
CA GLN A 378 -5.15 -9.11 24.63
C GLN A 378 -4.35 -9.28 23.34
N PHE A 379 -3.86 -8.16 22.81
CA PHE A 379 -2.82 -8.15 21.80
C PHE A 379 -1.45 -8.39 22.47
N TYR A 380 -0.96 -9.63 22.40
CA TYR A 380 0.14 -10.12 23.24
C TYR A 380 1.54 -10.11 22.58
N SER A 381 1.64 -9.98 21.25
CA SER A 381 2.93 -10.06 20.54
C SER A 381 3.04 -9.09 19.38
N ARG A 382 4.19 -8.39 19.29
CA ARG A 382 4.49 -7.49 18.18
C ARG A 382 4.59 -8.23 16.83
N THR A 383 4.91 -9.53 16.83
CA THR A 383 4.94 -10.36 15.61
C THR A 383 3.55 -10.47 14.98
N LEU A 384 2.47 -10.45 15.77
CA LEU A 384 1.11 -10.45 15.25
C LEU A 384 0.78 -9.19 14.45
N LEU A 385 1.42 -8.05 14.74
CA LEU A 385 1.20 -6.81 13.98
C LEU A 385 1.68 -6.98 12.53
N CYS A 386 2.81 -7.67 12.37
CA CYS A 386 3.37 -8.01 11.08
C CYS A 386 2.45 -8.96 10.30
N THR A 387 1.78 -9.91 10.96
CA THR A 387 0.88 -10.87 10.29
C THR A 387 -0.51 -10.29 10.02
N THR A 388 -1.11 -9.59 10.98
CA THR A 388 -2.49 -9.09 10.90
C THR A 388 -2.63 -7.80 10.09
N GLN A 389 -1.63 -6.91 10.10
CA GLN A 389 -1.75 -5.57 9.52
C GLN A 389 -0.74 -5.32 8.38
N PHE A 390 0.54 -5.61 8.56
CA PHE A 390 1.55 -5.38 7.50
C PHE A 390 1.59 -6.48 6.42
N GLY A 391 1.38 -7.74 6.80
CA GLY A 391 1.31 -8.90 5.90
C GLY A 391 0.33 -8.73 4.75
N PRO A 392 -0.95 -8.36 5.01
CA PRO A 392 -1.90 -8.04 3.94
C PRO A 392 -1.50 -6.82 3.08
N ILE A 393 -0.73 -5.85 3.60
CA ILE A 393 -0.20 -4.72 2.79
C ILE A 393 0.87 -5.23 1.81
N TYR A 394 1.81 -6.05 2.26
CA TYR A 394 2.80 -6.67 1.35
C TYR A 394 2.15 -7.64 0.37
N THR A 395 1.09 -8.33 0.79
CA THR A 395 0.28 -9.20 -0.07
C THR A 395 -0.42 -8.39 -1.17
N LEU A 396 -1.00 -7.22 -0.84
CA LEU A 396 -1.56 -6.29 -1.83
C LEU A 396 -0.50 -5.88 -2.87
N LEU A 397 0.71 -5.54 -2.42
CA LEU A 397 1.84 -5.21 -3.29
C LEU A 397 2.28 -6.41 -4.17
N LEU A 398 2.32 -7.63 -3.62
CA LEU A 398 2.64 -8.84 -4.38
C LEU A 398 1.66 -9.08 -5.54
N THR A 399 0.37 -8.72 -5.40
CA THR A 399 -0.58 -8.82 -6.54
C THR A 399 -0.25 -7.88 -7.70
N VAL A 400 0.45 -6.77 -7.44
CA VAL A 400 0.94 -5.87 -8.49
C VAL A 400 2.17 -6.47 -9.17
N PHE A 401 3.15 -6.95 -8.40
CA PHE A 401 4.34 -7.58 -8.97
C PHE A 401 3.99 -8.84 -9.77
N GLN A 402 3.00 -9.61 -9.32
CA GLN A 402 2.43 -10.73 -10.07
C GLN A 402 2.00 -10.32 -11.49
N PHE A 403 1.24 -9.23 -11.63
CA PHE A 403 0.85 -8.71 -12.94
C PHE A 403 2.07 -8.34 -13.81
N MET A 404 3.07 -7.66 -13.22
CA MET A 404 4.25 -7.20 -13.95
C MET A 404 5.14 -8.36 -14.42
N ILE A 405 5.32 -9.40 -13.59
CA ILE A 405 6.14 -10.58 -13.90
C ILE A 405 5.50 -11.40 -15.04
N PHE A 406 4.19 -11.62 -15.00
CA PHE A 406 3.49 -12.42 -16.02
C PHE A 406 3.08 -11.62 -17.27
N GLY A 407 3.18 -10.28 -17.25
CA GLY A 407 2.85 -9.40 -18.36
C GLY A 407 3.41 -9.82 -19.73
N PRO A 408 4.73 -10.09 -19.87
CA PRO A 408 5.31 -10.57 -21.13
C PRO A 408 4.76 -11.94 -21.57
N VAL A 409 4.56 -12.86 -20.62
CA VAL A 409 4.02 -14.21 -20.88
C VAL A 409 2.57 -14.12 -21.37
N HIS A 410 1.78 -13.21 -20.80
CA HIS A 410 0.43 -12.92 -21.25
C HIS A 410 0.40 -12.29 -22.65
N ALA A 411 1.35 -11.41 -22.98
CA ALA A 411 1.46 -10.79 -24.30
C ALA A 411 1.76 -11.83 -25.40
N GLU A 412 2.72 -12.72 -25.17
CA GLU A 412 3.02 -13.81 -26.12
C GLU A 412 1.84 -14.76 -26.29
N MET A 413 1.20 -15.19 -25.19
CA MET A 413 0.06 -16.09 -25.28
C MET A 413 -1.16 -15.45 -25.96
N ALA A 414 -1.31 -14.11 -25.87
CA ALA A 414 -2.36 -13.37 -26.56
C ALA A 414 -2.20 -13.37 -28.10
N LYS A 415 -1.00 -13.59 -28.65
CA LYS A 415 -0.78 -13.76 -30.10
C LYS A 415 -1.39 -15.06 -30.64
N VAL A 416 -1.44 -16.11 -29.80
CA VAL A 416 -1.82 -17.48 -30.21
C VAL A 416 -3.27 -17.83 -29.83
N LEU A 417 -3.78 -17.32 -28.71
CA LEU A 417 -5.11 -17.69 -28.20
C LEU A 417 -6.27 -16.85 -28.75
N LYS A 418 -7.37 -17.53 -29.09
CA LYS A 418 -8.65 -16.88 -29.38
C LYS A 418 -9.16 -16.14 -28.11
N PRO A 419 -9.79 -14.96 -28.23
CA PRO A 419 -10.16 -14.12 -27.07
C PRO A 419 -10.95 -14.80 -25.95
N ARG A 420 -11.79 -15.80 -26.26
CA ARG A 420 -12.53 -16.58 -25.25
C ARG A 420 -11.60 -17.42 -24.37
N HIS A 421 -10.59 -18.06 -24.97
CA HIS A 421 -9.61 -18.85 -24.23
C HIS A 421 -8.61 -17.95 -23.51
N THR A 422 -8.29 -16.77 -24.04
CA THR A 422 -7.43 -15.77 -23.36
C THR A 422 -7.99 -15.38 -21.99
N ILE A 423 -9.31 -15.17 -21.87
CA ILE A 423 -9.97 -14.85 -20.59
C ILE A 423 -9.81 -15.99 -19.59
N ILE A 424 -10.10 -17.24 -20.00
CA ILE A 424 -9.97 -18.44 -19.14
C ILE A 424 -8.52 -18.64 -18.72
N TYR A 425 -7.57 -18.51 -19.65
CA TYR A 425 -6.13 -18.60 -19.41
C TYR A 425 -5.64 -17.58 -18.38
N ARG A 426 -6.02 -16.29 -18.52
CA ARG A 426 -5.62 -15.25 -17.55
C ARG A 426 -6.19 -15.56 -16.16
N TYR A 427 -7.49 -15.82 -16.05
CA TYR A 427 -8.10 -16.15 -14.75
C TYR A 427 -7.46 -17.39 -14.11
N ALA A 428 -7.18 -18.44 -14.89
CA ALA A 428 -6.55 -19.66 -14.39
C ALA A 428 -5.12 -19.42 -13.88
N ILE A 429 -4.28 -18.68 -14.61
CA ILE A 429 -2.92 -18.36 -14.16
C ILE A 429 -2.96 -17.44 -12.94
N THR A 430 -3.70 -16.31 -12.99
CA THR A 430 -3.77 -15.39 -11.85
C THR A 430 -4.27 -16.12 -10.59
N SER A 431 -5.27 -17.00 -10.72
CA SER A 431 -5.80 -17.81 -9.61
C SER A 431 -4.80 -18.82 -9.06
N LEU A 432 -4.14 -19.60 -9.93
CA LEU A 432 -3.14 -20.59 -9.52
C LEU A 432 -1.92 -19.93 -8.86
N THR A 433 -1.42 -18.82 -9.44
CA THR A 433 -0.26 -18.14 -8.86
C THR A 433 -0.63 -17.40 -7.56
N CYS A 434 -1.82 -16.80 -7.45
CA CYS A 434 -2.30 -16.26 -6.17
C CYS A 434 -2.46 -17.36 -5.10
N PHE A 435 -2.88 -18.57 -5.47
CA PHE A 435 -3.01 -19.71 -4.55
C PHE A 435 -1.66 -20.19 -3.99
N ILE A 436 -0.63 -20.23 -4.86
CA ILE A 436 0.74 -20.58 -4.47
C ILE A 436 1.39 -19.44 -3.66
N LEU A 437 1.28 -18.20 -4.11
CA LEU A 437 1.83 -17.03 -3.41
C LEU A 437 1.23 -16.86 -2.01
N SER A 438 -0.10 -16.98 -1.88
CA SER A 438 -0.76 -16.85 -0.58
C SER A 438 -0.32 -17.93 0.40
N LEU A 439 -0.04 -19.15 -0.07
CA LEU A 439 0.50 -20.23 0.77
C LEU A 439 1.86 -19.82 1.35
N PHE A 440 2.80 -19.39 0.52
CA PHE A 440 4.13 -19.00 0.98
C PHE A 440 4.12 -17.75 1.88
N VAL A 441 3.26 -16.75 1.60
CA VAL A 441 3.04 -15.61 2.50
C VAL A 441 2.55 -16.09 3.88
N CYS A 442 1.59 -17.01 3.91
CA CYS A 442 1.10 -17.57 5.17
C CYS A 442 2.15 -18.45 5.87
N THR A 443 2.98 -19.18 5.11
CA THR A 443 4.11 -19.95 5.64
C THR A 443 5.15 -19.07 6.32
N VAL A 444 5.40 -17.82 5.88
CA VAL A 444 6.30 -16.90 6.60
C VAL A 444 5.81 -16.64 8.03
N SER A 445 4.49 -16.46 8.23
CA SER A 445 3.93 -16.31 9.58
C SER A 445 4.07 -17.59 10.42
N ALA A 446 4.01 -18.77 9.79
CA ALA A 446 4.25 -20.04 10.47
C ALA A 446 5.73 -20.27 10.83
N ILE A 447 6.68 -19.82 9.99
CA ILE A 447 8.12 -19.86 10.28
C ILE A 447 8.45 -19.04 11.54
N TYR A 448 7.83 -17.87 11.70
CA TYR A 448 7.93 -17.04 12.91
C TYR A 448 7.05 -17.51 14.09
N GLN A 449 6.57 -18.77 14.05
CA GLN A 449 5.85 -19.43 15.14
C GLN A 449 4.63 -18.65 15.66
N VAL A 450 3.93 -17.96 14.76
CA VAL A 450 2.64 -17.33 15.09
C VAL A 450 1.62 -18.41 15.43
N ASP A 451 0.86 -18.22 16.51
CA ASP A 451 -0.20 -19.16 16.90
C ASP A 451 -1.46 -18.92 16.05
N PHE A 452 -1.90 -19.95 15.34
CA PHE A 452 -3.11 -19.93 14.51
C PHE A 452 -4.33 -20.53 15.24
N THR A 453 -4.17 -21.02 16.47
CA THR A 453 -5.15 -21.90 17.11
C THR A 453 -6.23 -21.19 17.92
N LEU A 454 -6.04 -19.92 18.28
CA LEU A 454 -6.91 -19.19 19.24
C LEU A 454 -8.40 -19.17 18.86
N ALA A 455 -8.73 -19.02 17.57
CA ALA A 455 -10.13 -18.91 17.12
C ALA A 455 -10.68 -20.19 16.48
N PHE A 456 -9.84 -20.95 15.77
CA PHE A 456 -10.27 -22.09 14.93
C PHE A 456 -9.47 -23.38 15.17
N GLY A 457 -8.67 -23.42 16.24
CA GLY A 457 -7.82 -24.57 16.56
C GLY A 457 -6.90 -24.93 15.40
N LYS A 458 -6.75 -26.24 15.15
CA LYS A 458 -5.87 -26.79 14.11
C LYS A 458 -6.23 -26.33 12.68
N ALA A 459 -7.46 -25.86 12.43
CA ALA A 459 -7.89 -25.37 11.12
C ALA A 459 -7.46 -23.93 10.81
N GLY A 460 -6.99 -23.16 11.80
CA GLY A 460 -6.72 -21.73 11.67
C GLY A 460 -5.71 -21.37 10.56
N PHE A 461 -4.67 -22.20 10.36
CA PHE A 461 -3.71 -21.99 9.27
C PHE A 461 -4.36 -22.10 7.88
N VAL A 462 -5.23 -23.10 7.67
CA VAL A 462 -5.92 -23.31 6.39
C VAL A 462 -6.94 -22.19 6.15
N ILE A 463 -7.66 -21.76 7.18
CA ILE A 463 -8.59 -20.63 7.10
C ILE A 463 -7.83 -19.33 6.77
N TYR A 464 -6.68 -19.09 7.41
CA TYR A 464 -5.81 -17.95 7.11
C TYR A 464 -5.31 -17.97 5.66
N TRP A 465 -4.81 -19.11 5.19
CA TRP A 465 -4.36 -19.29 3.81
C TRP A 465 -5.48 -19.04 2.79
N MET A 466 -6.65 -19.65 2.97
CA MET A 466 -7.79 -19.47 2.05
C MET A 466 -8.35 -18.05 2.09
N SER A 467 -8.33 -17.39 3.26
CA SER A 467 -8.65 -15.96 3.39
C SER A 467 -7.68 -15.08 2.62
N ASN A 468 -6.38 -15.36 2.76
CA ASN A 468 -5.32 -14.62 2.09
C ASN A 468 -5.35 -14.84 0.57
N TRP A 469 -5.68 -16.07 0.11
CA TRP A 469 -5.93 -16.37 -1.30
C TRP A 469 -7.12 -15.58 -1.86
N LEU A 470 -8.26 -15.55 -1.15
CA LEU A 470 -9.44 -14.79 -1.58
C LEU A 470 -9.15 -13.29 -1.65
N PHE A 471 -8.41 -12.75 -0.67
CA PHE A 471 -7.93 -11.38 -0.65
C PHE A 471 -6.98 -11.08 -1.84
N MET A 472 -6.01 -11.96 -2.10
CA MET A 472 -5.13 -11.86 -3.27
C MET A 472 -5.93 -11.88 -4.56
N MET A 473 -6.93 -12.74 -4.70
CA MET A 473 -7.80 -12.79 -5.89
C MET A 473 -8.61 -11.50 -6.09
N ALA A 474 -9.15 -10.93 -5.00
CA ALA A 474 -9.87 -9.66 -5.05
C ALA A 474 -8.96 -8.51 -5.53
N ALA A 475 -7.75 -8.40 -4.97
CA ALA A 475 -6.79 -7.36 -5.32
C ALA A 475 -6.13 -7.56 -6.70
N ALA A 476 -5.71 -8.79 -7.00
CA ALA A 476 -5.10 -9.15 -8.29
C ALA A 476 -6.08 -8.93 -9.44
N GLY A 477 -7.36 -9.30 -9.28
CA GLY A 477 -8.39 -9.03 -10.28
C GLY A 477 -8.53 -7.54 -10.62
N THR A 478 -8.45 -6.64 -9.62
CA THR A 478 -8.53 -5.20 -9.85
C THR A 478 -7.28 -4.70 -10.59
N ASN A 479 -6.10 -5.17 -10.17
CA ASN A 479 -4.83 -4.84 -10.82
C ASN A 479 -4.77 -5.35 -12.27
N GLU A 480 -5.17 -6.59 -12.53
CA GLU A 480 -5.30 -7.19 -13.86
C GLU A 480 -6.16 -6.34 -14.80
N ASN A 481 -7.33 -5.92 -14.34
CA ASN A 481 -8.26 -5.10 -15.12
C ASN A 481 -7.71 -3.70 -15.39
N VAL A 482 -7.29 -2.99 -14.33
CA VAL A 482 -6.92 -1.56 -14.46
C VAL A 482 -5.54 -1.39 -15.11
N LEU A 483 -4.55 -2.20 -14.76
CA LEU A 483 -3.22 -2.14 -15.40
C LEU A 483 -3.32 -2.53 -16.88
N SER A 484 -4.14 -3.51 -17.27
CA SER A 484 -4.35 -3.82 -18.71
C SER A 484 -4.85 -2.61 -19.51
N ILE A 485 -5.66 -1.73 -18.91
CA ILE A 485 -6.10 -0.47 -19.54
C ILE A 485 -4.97 0.57 -19.55
N ILE A 486 -4.24 0.73 -18.44
CA ILE A 486 -3.16 1.73 -18.32
C ILE A 486 -2.00 1.42 -19.28
N PHE A 487 -1.56 0.16 -19.36
CA PHE A 487 -0.52 -0.28 -20.30
C PHE A 487 -0.93 -0.07 -21.76
N LEU A 488 -2.23 -0.26 -22.09
CA LEU A 488 -2.75 0.11 -23.41
C LEU A 488 -2.74 1.63 -23.65
N LEU A 489 -3.11 2.44 -22.65
CA LEU A 489 -3.22 3.90 -22.82
C LEU A 489 -1.84 4.57 -22.84
N LYS A 490 -1.12 4.52 -21.70
CA LYS A 490 0.25 5.00 -21.50
C LYS A 490 0.89 4.26 -20.31
N PRO A 491 1.83 3.32 -20.52
CA PRO A 491 2.47 2.55 -19.45
C PRO A 491 3.08 3.38 -18.32
N GLN A 492 3.56 4.60 -18.62
CA GLN A 492 4.16 5.55 -17.68
C GLN A 492 3.29 5.87 -16.44
N PHE A 493 1.97 5.70 -16.53
CA PHE A 493 1.06 5.97 -15.41
C PHE A 493 0.78 4.75 -14.52
N ALA A 494 1.40 3.58 -14.78
CA ALA A 494 1.21 2.39 -13.95
C ALA A 494 1.62 2.65 -12.48
N GLY A 495 2.72 3.36 -12.24
CA GLY A 495 3.17 3.73 -10.89
C GLY A 495 2.16 4.57 -10.11
N ILE A 496 1.44 5.48 -10.79
CA ILE A 496 0.38 6.30 -10.19
C ILE A 496 -0.77 5.41 -9.70
N TRP A 497 -1.21 4.45 -10.50
CA TRP A 497 -2.25 3.50 -10.09
C TRP A 497 -1.80 2.65 -8.90
N ILE A 498 -0.60 2.09 -8.96
CA ILE A 498 -0.06 1.21 -7.91
C ILE A 498 -0.03 1.94 -6.57
N PHE A 499 0.53 3.15 -6.54
CA PHE A 499 0.57 3.98 -5.34
C PHE A 499 -0.84 4.34 -4.85
N SER A 500 -1.72 4.81 -5.74
CA SER A 500 -3.09 5.21 -5.39
C SER A 500 -3.90 4.04 -4.82
N PHE A 501 -3.86 2.87 -5.46
CA PHE A 501 -4.62 1.69 -5.04
C PHE A 501 -4.13 1.15 -3.69
N ILE A 502 -2.82 1.20 -3.43
CA ILE A 502 -2.28 0.86 -2.10
C ILE A 502 -2.78 1.85 -1.06
N VAL A 503 -2.60 3.17 -1.27
CA VAL A 503 -2.97 4.19 -0.26
C VAL A 503 -4.47 4.20 0.04
N ILE A 504 -5.33 4.07 -0.97
CA ILE A 504 -6.79 4.04 -0.78
C ILE A 504 -7.23 2.81 0.05
N ASN A 505 -6.57 1.66 -0.11
CA ASN A 505 -6.76 0.49 0.76
C ASN A 505 -6.18 0.71 2.17
N LEU A 506 -4.99 1.31 2.26
CA LEU A 506 -4.18 1.44 3.47
C LEU A 506 -4.79 2.39 4.50
N ALA A 507 -5.18 3.59 4.06
CA ALA A 507 -5.63 4.68 4.92
C ALA A 507 -6.78 4.27 5.88
N PRO A 508 -7.89 3.64 5.42
CA PRO A 508 -8.98 3.21 6.30
C PRO A 508 -8.73 1.87 7.02
N THR A 509 -7.54 1.28 6.88
CA THR A 509 -7.19 -0.02 7.50
C THR A 509 -6.26 0.14 8.71
N ILE A 510 -5.36 1.13 8.68
CA ILE A 510 -4.45 1.41 9.80
C ILE A 510 -5.17 2.22 10.89
N PHE A 511 -5.91 3.26 10.50
CA PHE A 511 -6.57 4.18 11.43
C PHE A 511 -8.00 3.73 11.75
N SER A 512 -8.45 4.02 12.96
CA SER A 512 -9.78 3.62 13.40
C SER A 512 -10.89 4.38 12.66
N LEU A 513 -11.77 3.67 11.95
CA LEU A 513 -12.91 4.26 11.26
C LEU A 513 -13.96 4.89 12.21
N ALA A 514 -13.91 4.57 13.50
CA ALA A 514 -14.72 5.25 14.52
C ALA A 514 -14.24 6.69 14.77
N LEU A 515 -12.92 6.92 14.74
CA LEU A 515 -12.26 8.18 15.06
C LEU A 515 -12.02 9.11 13.83
N SER A 516 -12.69 8.84 12.70
CA SER A 516 -12.47 9.58 11.45
C SER A 516 -13.78 10.09 10.82
N ASN A 517 -13.64 10.88 9.75
CA ASN A 517 -14.79 11.39 9.01
C ASN A 517 -15.60 10.23 8.36
N ASN A 518 -16.93 10.40 8.26
CA ASN A 518 -17.80 9.40 7.62
C ASN A 518 -17.44 9.13 6.15
N PHE A 519 -16.75 10.05 5.47
CA PHE A 519 -16.17 9.83 4.14
C PHE A 519 -15.30 8.55 4.08
N TYR A 520 -14.45 8.32 5.09
CA TYR A 520 -13.51 7.19 5.12
C TYR A 520 -14.17 5.81 5.34
N ARG A 521 -15.48 5.78 5.59
CA ARG A 521 -16.27 4.53 5.62
C ARG A 521 -16.29 3.80 4.28
N TYR A 522 -15.82 4.41 3.19
CA TYR A 522 -15.51 3.67 1.96
C TYR A 522 -14.55 2.50 2.24
N GLY A 523 -13.72 2.57 3.29
CA GLY A 523 -12.87 1.48 3.76
C GLY A 523 -13.58 0.13 3.92
N TYR A 524 -14.84 0.12 4.36
CA TYR A 524 -15.62 -1.12 4.46
C TYR A 524 -15.87 -1.81 3.12
N MET A 525 -15.77 -1.10 1.99
CA MET A 525 -15.80 -1.72 0.66
C MET A 525 -14.42 -2.19 0.19
N MET A 526 -13.31 -1.71 0.78
CA MET A 526 -11.96 -2.00 0.30
C MET A 526 -11.50 -3.40 0.73
N PRO A 527 -10.83 -4.18 -0.15
CA PRO A 527 -10.45 -5.55 0.18
C PRO A 527 -9.45 -5.65 1.35
N LEU A 528 -8.54 -4.67 1.51
CA LEU A 528 -7.54 -4.72 2.59
C LEU A 528 -8.16 -4.67 3.98
N HIS A 529 -9.09 -3.73 4.21
CA HIS A 529 -9.78 -3.56 5.50
C HIS A 529 -10.52 -4.85 5.91
N ASN A 530 -11.25 -5.44 4.96
CA ASN A 530 -11.99 -6.69 5.16
C ASN A 530 -11.07 -7.88 5.48
N ALA A 531 -9.90 -7.96 4.85
CA ALA A 531 -8.90 -9.00 5.14
C ALA A 531 -8.28 -8.84 6.54
N VAL A 532 -7.91 -7.62 6.93
CA VAL A 532 -7.34 -7.33 8.27
C VAL A 532 -8.32 -7.68 9.38
N ASP A 533 -9.60 -7.34 9.25
CA ASP A 533 -10.63 -7.74 10.22
C ASP A 533 -10.77 -9.27 10.32
N ILE A 534 -10.76 -10.00 9.19
CA ILE A 534 -10.78 -11.47 9.20
C ILE A 534 -9.54 -12.03 9.92
N PHE A 535 -8.36 -11.43 9.71
CA PHE A 535 -7.13 -11.86 10.37
C PHE A 535 -7.17 -11.59 11.88
N ARG A 536 -7.71 -10.44 12.33
CA ARG A 536 -7.95 -10.18 13.76
C ARG A 536 -8.81 -11.28 14.39
N VAL A 537 -9.90 -11.70 13.72
CA VAL A 537 -10.73 -12.82 14.21
C VAL A 537 -9.93 -14.12 14.29
N ILE A 538 -9.11 -14.46 13.28
CA ILE A 538 -8.33 -15.71 13.25
C ILE A 538 -7.28 -15.76 14.38
N PHE A 539 -6.49 -14.69 14.54
CA PHE A 539 -5.33 -14.67 15.44
C PHE A 539 -5.65 -14.24 16.87
N LEU A 540 -6.68 -13.41 17.07
CA LEU A 540 -6.99 -12.79 18.37
C LEU A 540 -8.37 -13.22 18.89
N ASN A 541 -9.11 -14.06 18.15
CA ASN A 541 -10.45 -14.57 18.50
C ASN A 541 -11.46 -13.47 18.87
N THR A 542 -11.36 -12.31 18.20
CA THR A 542 -12.29 -11.18 18.31
C THR A 542 -13.67 -11.51 17.73
N SER A 543 -14.58 -10.52 17.72
CA SER A 543 -15.96 -10.67 17.27
C SER A 543 -16.12 -11.29 15.89
N ARG A 544 -16.93 -12.36 15.80
CA ARG A 544 -17.24 -13.03 14.52
C ARG A 544 -18.36 -12.35 13.73
N VAL A 545 -19.06 -11.36 14.32
CA VAL A 545 -20.25 -10.70 13.77
C VAL A 545 -20.02 -10.16 12.35
N LYS A 546 -18.87 -9.52 12.12
CA LYS A 546 -18.53 -8.89 10.83
C LYS A 546 -17.88 -9.85 9.83
N MET A 547 -17.43 -11.03 10.27
CA MET A 547 -16.61 -11.94 9.47
C MET A 547 -17.31 -12.38 8.19
N GLY A 548 -18.61 -12.73 8.26
CA GLY A 548 -19.40 -13.14 7.10
C GLY A 548 -19.57 -12.03 6.06
N ARG A 549 -19.84 -10.80 6.51
CA ARG A 549 -19.89 -9.61 5.64
C ARG A 549 -18.55 -9.38 4.95
N ASN A 550 -17.46 -9.50 5.70
CA ASN A 550 -16.12 -9.19 5.19
C ASN A 550 -15.67 -10.21 4.11
N TYR A 551 -15.97 -11.51 4.29
CA TYR A 551 -15.81 -12.50 3.20
C TYR A 551 -16.72 -12.19 2.01
N GLY A 552 -17.97 -11.76 2.25
CA GLY A 552 -18.91 -11.35 1.20
C GLY A 552 -18.38 -10.21 0.33
N VAL A 553 -17.75 -9.19 0.94
CA VAL A 553 -17.12 -8.09 0.20
C VAL A 553 -15.92 -8.57 -0.63
N LEU A 554 -15.07 -9.43 -0.07
CA LEU A 554 -13.94 -10.01 -0.83
C LEU A 554 -14.43 -10.85 -2.02
N ALA A 555 -15.45 -11.69 -1.83
CA ALA A 555 -16.06 -12.46 -2.90
C ALA A 555 -16.72 -11.56 -3.96
N ALA A 556 -17.39 -10.48 -3.55
CA ALA A 556 -17.98 -9.51 -4.47
C ALA A 556 -16.92 -8.85 -5.37
N TRP A 557 -15.74 -8.49 -4.83
CA TRP A 557 -14.62 -8.01 -5.65
C TRP A 557 -14.13 -9.03 -6.67
N VAL A 558 -14.01 -10.30 -6.29
CA VAL A 558 -13.62 -11.36 -7.24
C VAL A 558 -14.65 -11.48 -8.37
N VAL A 559 -15.95 -11.49 -8.05
CA VAL A 559 -17.04 -11.59 -9.03
C VAL A 559 -17.07 -10.35 -9.94
N ILE A 560 -16.97 -9.14 -9.39
CA ILE A 560 -16.93 -7.89 -10.17
C ILE A 560 -15.74 -7.88 -11.11
N ASN A 561 -14.54 -8.24 -10.63
CA ASN A 561 -13.34 -8.26 -11.46
C ASN A 561 -13.41 -9.33 -12.55
N MET A 562 -13.95 -10.51 -12.25
CA MET A 562 -14.17 -11.58 -13.22
C MET A 562 -15.21 -11.18 -14.27
N ALA A 563 -16.25 -10.43 -13.89
CA ALA A 563 -17.25 -9.89 -14.82
C ALA A 563 -16.70 -8.76 -15.69
N LEU A 564 -15.81 -7.90 -15.17
CA LEU A 564 -15.16 -6.81 -15.91
C LEU A 564 -14.10 -7.30 -16.90
N CYS A 565 -13.34 -8.33 -16.53
CA CYS A 565 -12.25 -8.92 -17.34
C CYS A 565 -12.58 -9.15 -18.83
N PRO A 566 -13.71 -9.79 -19.23
CA PRO A 566 -14.06 -9.96 -20.65
C PRO A 566 -14.31 -8.64 -21.38
N PHE A 567 -14.80 -7.58 -20.72
CA PHE A 567 -14.98 -6.26 -21.34
C PHE A 567 -13.63 -5.57 -21.53
N VAL A 568 -12.77 -5.60 -20.51
CA VAL A 568 -11.41 -5.05 -20.56
C VAL A 568 -10.59 -5.70 -21.67
N ILE A 569 -10.53 -7.04 -21.71
CA ILE A 569 -9.76 -7.77 -22.74
C ILE A 569 -10.30 -7.48 -24.16
N ARG A 570 -11.63 -7.38 -24.34
CA ARG A 570 -12.23 -6.98 -25.63
C ARG A 570 -11.87 -5.55 -26.03
N PHE A 571 -11.85 -4.61 -25.07
CA PHE A 571 -11.48 -3.22 -25.31
C PHE A 571 -10.00 -3.09 -25.68
N VAL A 572 -9.11 -3.77 -24.93
CA VAL A 572 -7.67 -3.83 -25.19
C VAL A 572 -7.41 -4.44 -26.57
N ALA A 573 -7.99 -5.60 -26.88
CA ALA A 573 -7.79 -6.26 -28.18
C ALA A 573 -8.25 -5.41 -29.36
N LYS A 574 -9.44 -4.79 -29.30
CA LYS A 574 -9.94 -3.91 -30.37
C LYS A 574 -9.08 -2.66 -30.54
N THR A 575 -8.62 -2.06 -29.45
CA THR A 575 -7.81 -0.83 -29.49
C THR A 575 -6.40 -1.10 -29.98
N ALA A 576 -5.80 -2.23 -29.58
CA ALA A 576 -4.55 -2.72 -30.15
C ALA A 576 -4.70 -2.91 -31.66
N GLN A 577 -5.66 -3.74 -32.11
CA GLN A 577 -5.91 -3.98 -33.55
C GLN A 577 -6.05 -2.68 -34.37
N LYS A 578 -6.78 -1.67 -33.86
CA LYS A 578 -6.88 -0.37 -34.54
C LYS A 578 -5.53 0.36 -34.68
N ARG A 579 -4.67 0.28 -33.67
CA ARG A 579 -3.31 0.84 -33.73
C ARG A 579 -2.40 0.05 -34.69
N ALA A 580 -2.63 -1.26 -34.86
CA ALA A 580 -1.94 -2.05 -35.89
C ALA A 580 -2.23 -1.52 -37.29
N LEU A 581 -3.51 -1.35 -37.60
CA LEU A 581 -3.98 -0.90 -38.91
C LEU A 581 -3.45 0.50 -39.20
N ALA A 582 -3.59 1.44 -38.25
CA ALA A 582 -3.05 2.79 -38.38
C ALA A 582 -1.51 2.83 -38.54
N ALA A 583 -0.76 1.94 -37.87
CA ALA A 583 0.69 1.86 -38.03
C ALA A 583 1.08 1.35 -39.44
N MET A 584 0.39 0.33 -39.95
CA MET A 584 0.60 -0.17 -41.31
C MET A 584 0.22 0.88 -42.37
N GLU A 585 -0.94 1.52 -42.23
CA GLU A 585 -1.39 2.63 -43.10
C GLU A 585 -0.39 3.80 -43.10
N SER A 586 0.17 4.15 -41.94
CA SER A 586 1.20 5.21 -41.86
C SER A 586 2.51 4.82 -42.57
N THR A 587 2.82 3.53 -42.67
CA THR A 587 4.02 3.01 -43.33
C THR A 587 3.89 3.00 -44.85
N ASP A 588 2.70 2.68 -45.39
CA ASP A 588 2.43 2.75 -46.84
C ASP A 588 2.28 4.21 -47.35
N SER A 589 2.00 5.17 -46.47
CA SER A 589 1.71 6.56 -46.85
C SER A 589 2.93 7.46 -47.13
N SER A 590 4.17 6.99 -46.92
CA SER A 590 5.37 7.78 -47.25
C SER A 590 5.57 7.85 -48.78
N PRO A 591 5.49 9.04 -49.41
CA PRO A 591 5.30 9.12 -50.85
C PRO A 591 6.58 8.89 -51.66
N THR A 592 6.53 7.89 -52.54
CA THR A 592 7.48 7.70 -53.64
C THR A 592 7.39 8.88 -54.62
N LYS A 593 8.30 9.85 -54.50
CA LYS A 593 8.50 10.90 -55.51
C LYS A 593 9.55 10.46 -56.53
N ASP A 594 9.13 9.65 -57.49
CA ASP A 594 9.86 9.47 -58.75
C ASP A 594 9.24 10.37 -59.83
N SER A 595 10.02 11.31 -60.36
CA SER A 595 10.22 11.46 -61.81
C SER A 595 11.12 12.66 -62.15
N VAL A 596 12.32 12.35 -62.64
CA VAL A 596 12.98 12.98 -63.80
C VAL A 596 12.76 14.49 -64.03
N GLU A 597 13.78 15.29 -63.76
CA GLU A 597 13.97 16.59 -64.43
C GLU A 597 15.03 16.40 -65.53
N SER A 598 14.57 16.32 -66.78
CA SER A 598 15.43 16.23 -67.96
C SER A 598 15.90 17.61 -68.39
N VAL A 599 17.21 17.76 -68.57
CA VAL A 599 17.83 18.96 -69.16
C VAL A 599 17.29 19.19 -70.57
N ASP A 600 16.80 20.40 -70.85
CA ASP A 600 16.86 20.95 -72.21
C ASP A 600 17.01 22.49 -72.22
N THR A 601 17.40 23.03 -73.37
CA THR A 601 18.08 24.33 -73.50
C THR A 601 17.43 25.19 -74.58
N GLY A 602 17.14 26.48 -74.33
CA GLY A 602 16.79 27.40 -75.44
C GLY A 602 15.95 28.65 -75.14
N SER A 603 16.63 29.77 -74.93
CA SER A 603 16.31 31.13 -75.42
C SER A 603 14.89 31.50 -75.94
N ASN A 604 14.20 32.48 -75.34
CA ASN A 604 14.14 33.89 -75.82
C ASN A 604 12.98 34.75 -75.26
N ILE A 605 13.37 35.90 -74.66
CA ILE A 605 12.90 37.28 -74.94
C ILE A 605 11.41 37.70 -74.74
N SER A 606 11.26 38.87 -74.08
CA SER A 606 10.22 39.93 -74.22
C SER A 606 9.02 40.08 -73.24
N THR A 607 9.21 41.05 -72.31
CA THR A 607 8.36 42.25 -72.05
C THR A 607 6.92 42.21 -71.48
N THR A 608 6.81 42.84 -70.30
CA THR A 608 5.90 43.94 -69.88
C THR A 608 4.43 43.76 -69.48
N THR A 609 4.07 44.59 -68.48
CA THR A 609 2.79 45.32 -68.22
C THR A 609 1.56 44.59 -67.66
N ASP A 610 1.31 44.90 -66.37
CA ASP A 610 0.11 45.58 -65.82
C ASP A 610 -1.32 44.97 -65.89
N ALA A 611 -2.15 45.54 -65.00
CA ALA A 611 -3.61 45.50 -64.91
C ALA A 611 -4.29 44.31 -64.16
N SER A 612 -4.53 44.56 -62.87
CA SER A 612 -5.72 44.14 -62.10
C SER A 612 -6.97 44.96 -62.58
N PRO A 613 -8.23 44.85 -62.04
CA PRO A 613 -8.72 44.15 -60.84
C PRO A 613 -10.17 43.56 -60.89
N ASN A 614 -10.72 43.25 -59.70
CA ASN A 614 -12.16 43.11 -59.33
C ASN A 614 -12.87 41.79 -59.73
N ARG A 615 -13.87 41.28 -58.99
CA ARG A 615 -14.50 41.54 -57.64
C ARG A 615 -15.19 40.21 -57.25
N SER A 616 -15.47 39.84 -55.99
CA SER A 616 -16.15 40.52 -54.87
C SER A 616 -15.85 39.72 -53.57
N ALA A 617 -15.57 40.34 -52.40
CA ALA A 617 -16.52 40.94 -51.44
C ALA A 617 -17.64 39.95 -51.01
N SER A 618 -17.96 39.72 -49.72
CA SER A 618 -18.24 40.70 -48.64
C SER A 618 -18.54 39.98 -47.29
N ILE A 619 -18.73 40.55 -46.08
CA ILE A 619 -18.24 41.68 -45.21
C ILE A 619 -18.63 41.18 -43.75
N TYR A 620 -17.88 41.33 -42.64
CA TYR A 620 -17.89 42.39 -41.58
C TYR A 620 -17.03 41.83 -40.42
N SER A 621 -16.06 42.48 -39.75
CA SER A 621 -15.63 43.88 -39.49
C SER A 621 -16.34 44.64 -38.37
N ALA A 622 -15.65 44.84 -37.23
CA ALA A 622 -15.65 46.08 -36.43
C ALA A 622 -14.44 46.11 -35.46
N THR A 623 -13.79 47.27 -35.34
CA THR A 623 -12.53 47.48 -34.60
C THR A 623 -12.47 48.89 -33.99
N SER A 624 -12.13 49.03 -32.70
CA SER A 624 -11.48 50.20 -32.05
C SER A 624 -11.38 49.94 -30.53
N LEU A 625 -10.32 50.17 -29.75
CA LEU A 625 -9.00 50.84 -29.88
C LEU A 625 -8.94 52.35 -29.52
N SER A 626 -8.73 52.63 -28.23
CA SER A 626 -7.90 53.72 -27.65
C SER A 626 -7.78 53.51 -26.12
N THR A 627 -6.61 53.43 -25.44
CA THR A 627 -5.73 54.52 -24.95
C THR A 627 -6.47 55.71 -24.29
N SER A 628 -6.07 56.27 -23.12
CA SER A 628 -4.92 56.00 -22.22
C SER A 628 -5.02 56.74 -20.84
N THR A 629 -4.06 56.45 -19.94
CA THR A 629 -3.41 57.36 -18.93
C THR A 629 -3.93 57.53 -17.48
N SER A 630 -2.97 57.42 -16.53
CA SER A 630 -2.81 58.17 -15.25
C SER A 630 -3.76 57.87 -14.06
N CYS A 631 -3.29 57.27 -12.95
CA CYS A 631 -2.74 57.91 -11.72
C CYS A 631 -3.76 58.78 -10.92
N SER A 632 -3.88 58.72 -9.58
CA SER A 632 -3.02 58.17 -8.51
C SER A 632 -3.77 58.05 -7.16
N ASP A 633 -3.17 57.35 -6.17
CA ASP A 633 -3.33 57.49 -4.70
C ASP A 633 -4.69 57.16 -4.01
N ARG A 634 -4.83 56.56 -2.82
CA ARG A 634 -3.94 56.03 -1.76
C ARG A 634 -4.84 55.57 -0.58
N SER A 635 -4.31 54.76 0.35
CA SER A 635 -4.83 54.45 1.71
C SER A 635 -6.07 53.54 1.81
N THR A 636 -6.25 52.60 2.74
CA THR A 636 -5.45 51.69 3.61
C THR A 636 -6.45 51.14 4.64
N SER A 637 -6.46 49.84 4.89
CA SER A 637 -6.79 49.31 6.23
C SER A 637 -6.34 47.86 6.37
N ASP A 638 -5.49 47.62 7.36
CA ASP A 638 -4.90 46.32 7.66
C ASP A 638 -5.87 45.37 8.38
N VAL A 639 -5.68 44.05 8.18
CA VAL A 639 -5.90 43.07 9.26
C VAL A 639 -4.66 42.18 9.37
N ARG A 640 -4.25 41.98 10.62
CA ARG A 640 -2.91 41.61 11.06
C ARG A 640 -2.80 40.09 11.28
N SER A 641 -1.75 39.46 10.74
CA SER A 641 -1.37 38.11 11.12
C SER A 641 -0.75 38.09 12.53
N GLN A 642 -1.19 37.16 13.38
CA GLN A 642 -0.56 36.88 14.67
C GLN A 642 0.28 35.61 14.58
N SER A 643 1.56 35.77 14.93
CA SER A 643 2.45 34.67 15.32
C SER A 643 2.14 34.22 16.75
N TYR A 644 2.14 32.91 17.01
CA TYR A 644 2.26 32.37 18.36
C TYR A 644 3.35 31.29 18.40
N GLN A 645 4.20 31.38 19.41
CA GLN A 645 5.17 30.35 19.79
C GLN A 645 4.63 29.57 21.00
N SER A 646 4.94 28.27 21.04
CA SER A 646 5.04 27.44 22.26
C SER A 646 3.75 27.16 23.06
N PRO A 647 3.71 26.14 23.96
CA PRO A 647 4.81 25.32 24.50
C PRO A 647 5.50 24.40 23.48
#